data_AF-A0A9E3VNE7-F1
#
_entry.id   AF-A0A9E3VNE7-F1
#
_cell.length_a   1.000
_cell.length_b   1.000
_cell.length_c   1.000
_cell.angle_alpha   90.00
_cell.angle_beta   90.00
_cell.angle_gamma   90.00
#
_symmetry.space_group_name_H-M   'P 1'
#
loop_
_entity.id
_entity.type
_entity.pdbx_description
1 polymer ?
#
loop_
_entity_poly.entity_id
_entity_poly.type
_entity_poly.pdbx_seq_one_letter_code
_entity_poly.pdbx_strand_id
1 'polypeptide(L)'
;MNRFYARIVALLSIMLLSTVLMVAQTDYQIGTGTTAVGDGTTPWMRFWSVWRIQYVWTAAELNAAGMAPGQITAIQFNCVSPAGDAAQQFTIKIGATAQTAATTTFIASGLNTVYGPVTEPVPAAGWNKYNFSTPFLWDGSSNIVVDVCSVYPANSCVSWTSSSSVQSTALSNRTTYYYTDGNCSACTQATGNMSSYRPNVKFTVLSGIEASFPEDKDPRRILSTYLYDGSSSSLPKPSLTFRKTATQVVTLNYKIVGPLPSTNVVYQALNSASTTDTNIVGNGNGLVTQTFDYATGALAGANGALDARNAVGGAYRVDAVYKLSTGYTQNWSKQFIIAFANDISLADIVVPTKSPYKYLRGVDIPMIVRVQNVGLNPATNWQVVGTITTLGGSLVRRDTFTYNNTTGLATGDYYNVQFPNYNTLNVGSYCFSATVTLQNGQDQNVANNTLPTGGGCWQFDVQYDTELSADAIVYPTPGSNLYVNRPIEFQARFKNNGATDQSDVLTTLTIYKWDGANYVQVFTVDKVLPDIAFTPPAVSILKYSLWTPTTTGLYRVCISINAVGDPVSANNLLCQDFNVTDGFSGTYTIGTINAGQSRNFNTIQEAVDALYSRGITGPVVFELTDGSYTVGNGCTLPNSPALDFSAKILGVSSVNTITFKPALLKSLSRASIGIRLQSSNGVGIYFGQNVSPGNPNAVQNQFKNPQLYANPAGYVTFDGGDQRSFRFMLDVCSATPTTLPHRSVFYLGLGTSNITIKNCLIENYPQSTASYAANLPIAKYISPNFSFEDDTRSLTSGLDSYSAGIVSRSKVPSIGGNNALALDTLSNDNNKFISNEISGF
;
A
#
# COMPACT_ATOMS: atom_id res chain seq x y z
N MET A 1 6.55 -24.31 -21.48
CA MET A 1 5.64 -23.89 -22.58
C MET A 1 4.66 -22.88 -22.02
N ASN A 2 4.64 -21.64 -22.54
CA ASN A 2 3.65 -20.58 -22.32
C ASN A 2 3.11 -20.31 -20.89
N ARG A 3 3.32 -19.06 -20.42
CA ARG A 3 2.64 -18.34 -19.31
C ARG A 3 3.26 -18.54 -17.91
N PHE A 4 3.38 -17.51 -17.06
CA PHE A 4 3.27 -16.04 -17.22
C PHE A 4 3.92 -15.44 -15.95
N TYR A 5 4.90 -14.52 -16.02
CA TYR A 5 5.43 -13.86 -14.82
C TYR A 5 4.79 -12.48 -14.54
N ALA A 6 4.92 -12.05 -13.28
CA ALA A 6 4.04 -11.08 -12.63
C ALA A 6 4.30 -9.59 -12.95
N ARG A 7 3.58 -8.71 -12.26
CA ARG A 7 3.41 -7.27 -12.55
C ARG A 7 3.70 -6.41 -11.33
N ILE A 8 4.15 -5.16 -11.57
CA ILE A 8 3.82 -3.92 -10.79
C ILE A 8 4.55 -3.78 -9.43
N VAL A 9 5.10 -2.63 -8.97
CA VAL A 9 5.24 -1.20 -9.40
C VAL A 9 6.29 -0.56 -8.44
N ALA A 10 7.03 0.55 -8.64
CA ALA A 10 7.47 1.43 -9.75
C ALA A 10 8.57 2.37 -9.14
N LEU A 11 9.15 3.42 -9.75
CA LEU A 11 9.06 4.09 -11.06
C LEU A 11 10.50 4.13 -11.65
N LEU A 12 10.76 4.43 -12.93
CA LEU A 12 9.90 4.96 -13.99
C LEU A 12 10.29 4.28 -15.32
N SER A 13 9.44 3.39 -15.82
CA SER A 13 9.78 2.44 -16.88
C SER A 13 9.36 2.90 -18.27
N ILE A 14 10.31 2.97 -19.21
CA ILE A 14 10.04 2.88 -20.65
C ILE A 14 10.80 1.67 -21.18
N MET A 15 10.07 0.62 -21.55
CA MET A 15 10.53 -0.47 -22.42
C MET A 15 9.68 -0.49 -23.68
N LEU A 16 10.22 -1.02 -24.77
CA LEU A 16 9.63 -0.93 -26.10
C LEU A 16 8.25 -1.60 -26.17
N LEU A 17 7.35 -0.97 -26.90
CA LEU A 17 6.20 -1.61 -27.53
C LEU A 17 5.97 -1.01 -28.93
N SER A 18 5.10 -1.64 -29.71
CA SER A 18 4.57 -1.15 -31.00
C SER A 18 4.17 0.33 -30.96
N THR A 19 4.16 0.99 -32.13
CA THR A 19 3.81 2.40 -32.35
C THR A 19 2.36 2.77 -32.00
N VAL A 20 2.04 2.74 -30.70
CA VAL A 20 0.93 3.46 -30.08
C VAL A 20 1.42 4.88 -29.80
N LEU A 21 0.58 5.90 -30.03
CA LEU A 21 0.91 7.25 -29.62
C LEU A 21 1.08 7.29 -28.10
N MET A 22 2.25 7.71 -27.62
CA MET A 22 2.43 8.13 -26.23
C MET A 22 1.61 9.42 -25.99
N VAL A 23 0.35 9.25 -25.63
CA VAL A 23 -0.45 10.29 -24.98
C VAL A 23 -0.01 10.36 -23.52
N ALA A 24 -0.03 11.55 -22.91
CA ALA A 24 0.39 11.77 -21.51
C ALA A 24 -0.62 11.16 -20.51
N GLN A 25 -0.61 9.83 -20.37
CA GLN A 25 -1.56 9.05 -19.56
C GLN A 25 -0.94 8.64 -18.22
N THR A 26 -1.50 9.15 -17.12
CA THR A 26 -1.00 8.92 -15.75
C THR A 26 -2.07 8.27 -14.87
N ASP A 27 -1.71 7.22 -14.12
CA ASP A 27 -2.56 6.60 -13.11
C ASP A 27 -2.36 7.27 -11.74
N TYR A 28 -3.35 8.02 -11.26
CA TYR A 28 -3.35 8.65 -9.94
C TYR A 28 -4.11 7.77 -8.94
N GLN A 29 -3.47 7.36 -7.84
CA GLN A 29 -4.12 6.55 -6.80
C GLN A 29 -4.68 7.42 -5.67
N ILE A 30 -5.94 7.21 -5.29
CA ILE A 30 -6.56 7.86 -4.15
C ILE A 30 -7.05 6.80 -3.16
N GLY A 31 -6.58 6.89 -1.92
CA GLY A 31 -6.73 5.86 -0.89
C GLY A 31 -5.53 4.92 -0.82
N THR A 32 -5.09 4.63 0.40
CA THR A 32 -3.92 3.81 0.72
C THR A 32 -4.17 2.81 1.85
N GLY A 33 -5.38 2.77 2.42
CA GLY A 33 -5.75 1.82 3.46
C GLY A 33 -5.68 0.37 2.96
N THR A 34 -5.31 -0.56 3.82
CA THR A 34 -5.02 -1.95 3.45
C THR A 34 -6.20 -2.91 3.67
N THR A 35 -7.29 -2.44 4.30
CA THR A 35 -8.44 -3.26 4.67
C THR A 35 -9.17 -3.84 3.46
N ALA A 36 -9.33 -5.15 3.41
CA ALA A 36 -10.22 -5.80 2.45
C ALA A 36 -11.68 -5.71 2.95
N VAL A 37 -12.60 -5.21 2.11
CA VAL A 37 -14.01 -5.03 2.46
C VAL A 37 -14.91 -5.66 1.39
N GLY A 38 -15.93 -6.39 1.82
CA GLY A 38 -16.95 -6.99 0.98
C GLY A 38 -18.17 -6.07 0.78
N ASP A 39 -19.35 -6.58 1.09
CA ASP A 39 -20.64 -5.95 0.81
C ASP A 39 -20.77 -4.53 1.39
N GLY A 40 -21.53 -3.68 0.70
CA GLY A 40 -21.70 -2.26 1.05
C GLY A 40 -20.50 -1.35 0.73
N THR A 41 -19.36 -1.92 0.32
CA THR A 41 -18.19 -1.15 -0.17
C THR A 41 -17.64 -1.68 -1.50
N THR A 42 -17.67 -3.01 -1.75
CA THR A 42 -17.11 -3.59 -2.97
C THR A 42 -17.92 -3.26 -4.24
N PRO A 43 -17.27 -2.93 -5.37
CA PRO A 43 -17.91 -2.83 -6.67
C PRO A 43 -18.17 -4.20 -7.32
N TRP A 44 -17.87 -5.30 -6.64
CA TRP A 44 -18.07 -6.68 -7.12
C TRP A 44 -18.96 -7.47 -6.16
N MET A 45 -20.09 -6.86 -5.78
CA MET A 45 -21.06 -7.49 -4.90
C MET A 45 -21.76 -8.64 -5.63
N ARG A 46 -21.87 -9.79 -4.97
CA ARG A 46 -22.66 -10.95 -5.43
C ARG A 46 -23.39 -11.69 -4.30
N PHE A 47 -23.12 -11.37 -3.03
CA PHE A 47 -23.88 -11.89 -1.86
C PHE A 47 -25.34 -11.42 -1.82
N TRP A 48 -25.66 -10.38 -2.58
CA TRP A 48 -27.02 -10.00 -2.94
C TRP A 48 -27.10 -9.99 -4.46
N SER A 49 -28.23 -10.41 -5.01
CA SER A 49 -28.38 -10.59 -6.45
C SER A 49 -28.27 -9.28 -7.24
N VAL A 50 -28.70 -8.15 -6.67
CA VAL A 50 -28.65 -6.82 -7.30
C VAL A 50 -28.30 -5.71 -6.33
N TRP A 51 -27.61 -4.69 -6.83
CA TRP A 51 -27.04 -3.62 -6.01
C TRP A 51 -26.68 -2.37 -6.81
N ARG A 52 -26.65 -1.24 -6.12
CA ARG A 52 -26.16 0.07 -6.57
C ARG A 52 -25.26 0.66 -5.49
N ILE A 53 -24.11 1.20 -5.87
CA ILE A 53 -23.18 1.85 -4.96
C ILE A 53 -22.64 3.14 -5.57
N GLN A 54 -22.57 4.20 -4.75
CA GLN A 54 -21.95 5.47 -5.11
C GLN A 54 -20.78 5.77 -4.20
N TYR A 55 -19.71 6.26 -4.80
CA TYR A 55 -18.49 6.70 -4.14
C TYR A 55 -18.26 8.18 -4.45
N VAL A 56 -17.87 8.96 -3.43
CA VAL A 56 -17.50 10.36 -3.58
C VAL A 56 -16.00 10.53 -3.33
N TRP A 57 -15.30 11.19 -4.24
CA TRP A 57 -13.94 11.71 -4.07
C TRP A 57 -13.96 13.23 -4.14
N THR A 58 -13.47 13.90 -3.10
CA THR A 58 -13.43 15.37 -3.11
C THR A 58 -12.27 15.89 -3.97
N ALA A 59 -12.42 17.09 -4.54
CA ALA A 59 -11.37 17.77 -5.28
C ALA A 59 -10.10 17.94 -4.41
N ALA A 60 -10.26 18.13 -3.10
CA ALA A 60 -9.14 18.16 -2.16
C ALA A 60 -8.36 16.83 -2.11
N GLU A 61 -9.05 15.67 -2.09
CA GLU A 61 -8.41 14.35 -2.11
C GLU A 61 -7.73 14.06 -3.46
N LEU A 62 -8.35 14.47 -4.57
CA LEU A 62 -7.82 14.30 -5.93
C LEU A 62 -6.55 15.16 -6.13
N ASN A 63 -6.62 16.43 -5.76
CA ASN A 63 -5.47 17.36 -5.82
C ASN A 63 -4.36 16.95 -4.84
N ALA A 64 -4.68 16.42 -3.65
CA ALA A 64 -3.69 15.89 -2.71
C ALA A 64 -2.98 14.61 -3.22
N ALA A 65 -3.64 13.83 -4.07
CA ALA A 65 -3.02 12.73 -4.82
C ALA A 65 -2.22 13.20 -6.06
N GLY A 66 -2.08 14.51 -6.27
CA GLY A 66 -1.39 15.11 -7.41
C GLY A 66 -2.13 14.99 -8.75
N MET A 67 -3.41 14.60 -8.73
CA MET A 67 -4.21 14.40 -9.94
C MET A 67 -4.40 15.71 -10.69
N ALA A 68 -3.93 15.76 -11.93
CA ALA A 68 -4.08 16.94 -12.79
C ALA A 68 -5.52 17.04 -13.34
N PRO A 69 -6.06 18.26 -13.56
CA PRO A 69 -7.28 18.46 -14.35
C PRO A 69 -7.10 17.91 -15.77
N GLY A 70 -8.07 17.19 -16.32
CA GLY A 70 -7.88 16.48 -17.59
C GLY A 70 -8.95 15.44 -17.92
N GLN A 71 -8.72 14.64 -18.97
CA GLN A 71 -9.63 13.56 -19.38
C GLN A 71 -9.34 12.28 -18.60
N ILE A 72 -10.26 11.91 -17.70
CA ILE A 72 -10.29 10.59 -17.08
C ILE A 72 -10.70 9.58 -18.15
N THR A 73 -9.82 8.63 -18.44
CA THR A 73 -9.94 7.61 -19.50
C THR A 73 -10.15 6.19 -18.95
N ALA A 74 -9.92 5.98 -17.66
CA ALA A 74 -10.26 4.73 -16.97
C ALA A 74 -10.37 4.94 -15.46
N ILE A 75 -11.05 4.00 -14.80
CA ILE A 75 -11.04 3.80 -13.35
C ILE A 75 -10.50 2.41 -13.02
N GLN A 76 -9.86 2.23 -11.88
CA GLN A 76 -9.37 0.93 -11.42
C GLN A 76 -9.67 0.71 -9.94
N PHE A 77 -10.04 -0.51 -9.59
CA PHE A 77 -10.26 -0.95 -8.21
C PHE A 77 -9.34 -2.14 -7.89
N ASN A 78 -8.91 -2.26 -6.63
CA ASN A 78 -7.97 -3.31 -6.21
C ASN A 78 -8.70 -4.46 -5.50
N CYS A 79 -8.82 -5.62 -6.15
CA CYS A 79 -9.41 -6.82 -5.55
C CYS A 79 -8.39 -7.55 -4.69
N VAL A 80 -8.75 -7.88 -3.45
CA VAL A 80 -7.89 -8.63 -2.52
C VAL A 80 -8.20 -10.13 -2.56
N SER A 81 -9.48 -10.49 -2.58
CA SER A 81 -9.96 -11.88 -2.62
C SER A 81 -11.05 -12.00 -3.68
N PRO A 82 -10.72 -12.54 -4.88
CA PRO A 82 -11.70 -12.94 -5.88
C PRO A 82 -12.66 -14.01 -5.35
N ALA A 83 -13.95 -13.82 -5.60
CA ALA A 83 -15.03 -14.70 -5.17
C ALA A 83 -16.30 -14.45 -6.02
N GLY A 84 -17.18 -15.45 -6.08
CA GLY A 84 -18.46 -15.39 -6.77
C GLY A 84 -18.40 -15.74 -8.26
N ASP A 85 -19.31 -15.14 -9.01
CA ASP A 85 -19.52 -15.30 -10.45
C ASP A 85 -19.68 -13.92 -11.13
N ALA A 86 -20.01 -13.90 -12.43
CA ALA A 86 -20.08 -12.68 -13.22
C ALA A 86 -21.28 -11.77 -12.89
N ALA A 87 -21.02 -10.48 -12.70
CA ALA A 87 -22.03 -9.45 -12.43
C ALA A 87 -22.79 -9.05 -13.71
N GLN A 88 -24.13 -9.11 -13.67
CA GLN A 88 -24.99 -8.86 -14.82
C GLN A 88 -25.36 -7.37 -14.97
N GLN A 89 -25.51 -6.93 -16.23
CA GLN A 89 -25.72 -5.52 -16.61
C GLN A 89 -24.84 -4.53 -15.82
N PHE A 90 -23.60 -4.92 -15.53
CA PHE A 90 -22.66 -4.12 -14.78
C PHE A 90 -22.40 -2.80 -15.51
N THR A 91 -22.58 -1.68 -14.81
CA THR A 91 -22.39 -0.33 -15.34
C THR A 91 -21.53 0.51 -14.39
N ILE A 92 -20.73 1.41 -14.97
CA ILE A 92 -20.07 2.50 -14.26
C ILE A 92 -20.50 3.82 -14.90
N LYS A 93 -20.95 4.75 -14.06
CA LYS A 93 -21.26 6.13 -14.45
C LYS A 93 -20.45 7.10 -13.60
N ILE A 94 -20.13 8.27 -14.14
CA ILE A 94 -19.31 9.29 -13.47
C ILE A 94 -19.87 10.69 -13.73
N GLY A 95 -19.79 11.54 -12.71
CA GLY A 95 -20.25 12.93 -12.78
C GLY A 95 -19.51 13.86 -11.83
N ALA A 96 -19.63 15.16 -12.09
CA ALA A 96 -19.20 16.21 -11.19
C ALA A 96 -20.26 16.46 -10.10
N THR A 97 -19.84 16.77 -8.88
CA THR A 97 -20.75 17.12 -7.78
C THR A 97 -20.14 18.18 -6.86
N ALA A 98 -21.01 18.99 -6.23
CA ALA A 98 -20.63 19.90 -5.15
C ALA A 98 -20.62 19.21 -3.78
N GLN A 99 -21.17 17.99 -3.64
CA GLN A 99 -21.23 17.29 -2.36
C GLN A 99 -19.82 16.91 -1.88
N THR A 100 -19.45 17.38 -0.69
CA THR A 100 -18.18 17.06 0.00
C THR A 100 -18.25 15.81 0.88
N ALA A 101 -19.42 15.15 0.91
CA ALA A 101 -19.70 13.92 1.61
C ALA A 101 -20.84 13.17 0.92
N ALA A 102 -20.81 11.83 1.00
CA ALA A 102 -21.92 10.98 0.60
C ALA A 102 -23.03 11.02 1.67
N THR A 103 -24.28 10.75 1.28
CA THR A 103 -25.46 10.79 2.16
C THR A 103 -26.33 9.54 1.97
N THR A 104 -27.43 9.39 2.72
CA THR A 104 -28.41 8.31 2.47
C THR A 104 -29.20 8.48 1.16
N THR A 105 -29.03 9.57 0.42
CA THR A 105 -29.66 9.82 -0.89
C THR A 105 -28.62 9.75 -2.00
N PHE A 106 -28.90 8.99 -3.06
CA PHE A 106 -28.05 8.88 -4.23
C PHE A 106 -28.12 10.13 -5.13
N ILE A 107 -27.00 10.53 -5.72
CA ILE A 107 -26.96 11.55 -6.77
C ILE A 107 -27.58 10.93 -8.04
N ALA A 108 -28.68 11.51 -8.53
CA ALA A 108 -29.46 10.93 -9.64
C ALA A 108 -29.22 11.61 -11.01
N SER A 109 -28.67 12.82 -11.04
CA SER A 109 -28.46 13.64 -12.23
C SER A 109 -26.98 13.96 -12.47
N GLY A 110 -26.62 14.39 -13.68
CA GLY A 110 -25.25 14.75 -14.05
C GLY A 110 -24.27 13.57 -14.24
N LEU A 111 -24.76 12.33 -14.15
CA LEU A 111 -23.97 11.11 -14.34
C LEU A 111 -23.95 10.68 -15.81
N ASN A 112 -22.75 10.48 -16.36
CA ASN A 112 -22.54 9.93 -17.70
C ASN A 112 -22.14 8.45 -17.57
N THR A 113 -22.79 7.55 -18.31
CA THR A 113 -22.35 6.15 -18.41
C THR A 113 -21.04 6.08 -19.18
N VAL A 114 -20.02 5.45 -18.59
CA VAL A 114 -18.66 5.37 -19.16
C VAL A 114 -18.15 3.94 -19.29
N TYR A 115 -18.79 2.97 -18.64
CA TYR A 115 -18.57 1.54 -18.87
C TYR A 115 -19.89 0.79 -18.70
N GLY A 116 -20.09 -0.26 -19.50
CA GLY A 116 -21.31 -1.06 -19.49
C GLY A 116 -22.52 -0.44 -20.22
N PRO A 117 -23.68 -1.12 -20.21
CA PRO A 117 -23.94 -2.38 -19.51
C PRO A 117 -23.22 -3.59 -20.16
N VAL A 118 -22.56 -4.40 -19.33
CA VAL A 118 -21.90 -5.66 -19.74
C VAL A 118 -22.20 -6.78 -18.75
N THR A 119 -21.89 -8.03 -19.11
CA THR A 119 -21.64 -9.09 -18.12
C THR A 119 -20.17 -8.96 -17.70
N GLU A 120 -19.92 -8.46 -16.49
CA GLU A 120 -18.58 -8.27 -15.96
C GLU A 120 -18.09 -9.56 -15.28
N PRO A 121 -16.94 -10.13 -15.66
CA PRO A 121 -16.42 -11.35 -15.05
C PRO A 121 -15.99 -11.15 -13.59
N VAL A 122 -15.71 -12.25 -12.89
CA VAL A 122 -15.07 -12.21 -11.56
C VAL A 122 -13.73 -11.48 -11.68
N PRO A 123 -13.43 -10.48 -10.82
CA PRO A 123 -12.18 -9.73 -10.88
C PRO A 123 -10.97 -10.62 -10.62
N ALA A 124 -9.84 -10.31 -11.27
CA ALA A 124 -8.56 -10.90 -10.90
C ALA A 124 -8.04 -10.28 -9.58
N ALA A 125 -7.22 -11.00 -8.82
CA ALA A 125 -6.54 -10.40 -7.68
C ALA A 125 -5.61 -9.25 -8.15
N GLY A 126 -5.64 -8.11 -7.45
CA GLY A 126 -4.95 -6.88 -7.84
C GLY A 126 -5.84 -5.84 -8.52
N TRP A 127 -5.20 -4.91 -9.24
CA TRP A 127 -5.87 -3.78 -9.89
C TRP A 127 -6.59 -4.19 -11.19
N ASN A 128 -7.92 -4.14 -11.18
CA ASN A 128 -8.78 -4.37 -12.35
C ASN A 128 -9.14 -3.01 -12.97
N LYS A 129 -8.95 -2.87 -14.29
CA LYS A 129 -9.01 -1.57 -15.01
C LYS A 129 -10.18 -1.51 -15.99
N TYR A 130 -11.04 -0.52 -15.78
CA TYR A 130 -12.23 -0.21 -16.56
C TYR A 130 -11.94 0.97 -17.49
N ASN A 131 -11.61 0.70 -18.74
CA ASN A 131 -11.42 1.74 -19.75
C ASN A 131 -12.77 2.38 -20.11
N PHE A 132 -12.83 3.70 -20.15
CA PHE A 132 -14.06 4.43 -20.45
C PHE A 132 -14.34 4.45 -21.96
N SER A 133 -15.55 4.07 -22.36
CA SER A 133 -16.04 4.25 -23.74
C SER A 133 -16.18 5.72 -24.12
N THR A 134 -16.39 6.58 -23.13
CA THR A 134 -16.48 8.03 -23.27
C THR A 134 -15.67 8.67 -22.13
N PRO A 135 -14.48 9.24 -22.39
CA PRO A 135 -13.66 9.85 -21.35
C PRO A 135 -14.39 10.99 -20.62
N PHE A 136 -14.29 11.02 -19.30
CA PHE A 136 -14.90 12.05 -18.46
C PHE A 136 -13.92 13.20 -18.25
N LEU A 137 -14.32 14.42 -18.60
CA LEU A 137 -13.46 15.60 -18.53
C LEU A 137 -13.59 16.28 -17.16
N TRP A 138 -12.58 16.16 -16.31
CA TRP A 138 -12.55 16.75 -14.97
C TRP A 138 -11.94 18.16 -15.00
N ASP A 139 -12.56 19.08 -14.25
CA ASP A 139 -12.25 20.51 -14.21
C ASP A 139 -11.06 20.88 -13.30
N GLY A 140 -10.82 20.08 -12.25
CA GLY A 140 -9.83 20.34 -11.19
C GLY A 140 -10.42 20.87 -9.88
N SER A 141 -11.72 21.16 -9.86
CA SER A 141 -12.40 21.93 -8.80
C SER A 141 -13.67 21.26 -8.27
N SER A 142 -14.39 20.52 -9.12
CA SER A 142 -15.56 19.75 -8.72
C SER A 142 -15.16 18.46 -8.02
N ASN A 143 -15.95 18.01 -7.04
CA ASN A 143 -15.82 16.66 -6.51
C ASN A 143 -16.31 15.66 -7.56
N ILE A 144 -15.82 14.42 -7.52
CA ILE A 144 -16.23 13.35 -8.43
C ILE A 144 -17.16 12.39 -7.68
N VAL A 145 -18.31 12.08 -8.29
CA VAL A 145 -19.14 10.92 -7.94
C VAL A 145 -18.97 9.85 -9.01
N VAL A 146 -18.79 8.60 -8.56
CA VAL A 146 -18.89 7.40 -9.41
C VAL A 146 -20.03 6.54 -8.90
N ASP A 147 -20.89 6.12 -9.81
CA ASP A 147 -22.01 5.21 -9.60
C ASP A 147 -21.67 3.87 -10.26
N VAL A 148 -21.73 2.78 -9.49
CA VAL A 148 -21.54 1.41 -10.00
C VAL A 148 -22.80 0.62 -9.68
N CYS A 149 -23.33 -0.13 -10.64
CA CYS A 149 -24.55 -0.89 -10.47
C CYS A 149 -24.57 -2.19 -11.26
N SER A 150 -25.25 -3.22 -10.74
CA SER A 150 -25.50 -4.50 -11.41
C SER A 150 -26.95 -4.97 -11.17
N VAL A 151 -27.61 -5.42 -12.24
CA VAL A 151 -29.00 -5.91 -12.27
C VAL A 151 -29.18 -7.04 -13.30
N TYR A 152 -30.19 -7.89 -13.12
CA TYR A 152 -30.49 -8.96 -14.09
C TYR A 152 -31.40 -8.49 -15.24
N PRO A 153 -31.22 -8.99 -16.48
CA PRO A 153 -31.98 -8.52 -17.64
C PRO A 153 -33.49 -8.76 -17.65
N ALA A 154 -34.01 -9.68 -16.81
CA ALA A 154 -35.44 -10.00 -16.78
C ALA A 154 -35.85 -10.61 -15.42
N ASN A 155 -36.40 -9.79 -14.51
CA ASN A 155 -37.20 -10.13 -13.30
C ASN A 155 -36.74 -11.26 -12.35
N SER A 156 -35.60 -11.91 -12.57
CA SER A 156 -35.10 -13.06 -11.82
C SER A 156 -33.95 -12.68 -10.88
N CYS A 157 -34.11 -11.57 -10.16
CA CYS A 157 -33.13 -11.05 -9.22
C CYS A 157 -33.14 -11.85 -7.91
N VAL A 158 -32.75 -13.12 -8.00
CA VAL A 158 -32.71 -14.10 -6.89
C VAL A 158 -31.50 -15.03 -7.02
N SER A 159 -30.42 -14.56 -7.65
CA SER A 159 -29.18 -15.30 -7.88
C SER A 159 -27.99 -14.60 -7.23
N TRP A 160 -27.60 -15.12 -6.07
CA TRP A 160 -26.51 -14.63 -5.21
C TRP A 160 -25.47 -15.73 -4.94
N THR A 161 -24.26 -15.32 -4.56
CA THR A 161 -23.08 -16.17 -4.28
C THR A 161 -22.13 -15.41 -3.34
N SER A 162 -20.81 -15.62 -3.37
CA SER A 162 -19.85 -14.84 -2.57
C SER A 162 -19.39 -13.54 -3.26
N SER A 163 -19.32 -12.42 -2.53
CA SER A 163 -18.81 -11.14 -3.07
C SER A 163 -17.28 -11.10 -3.08
N SER A 164 -16.67 -10.59 -4.15
CA SER A 164 -15.21 -10.32 -4.19
C SER A 164 -14.87 -9.11 -3.31
N SER A 165 -13.80 -9.19 -2.50
CA SER A 165 -13.44 -8.11 -1.57
C SER A 165 -12.52 -7.06 -2.19
N VAL A 166 -12.77 -5.76 -1.95
CA VAL A 166 -11.95 -4.64 -2.45
C VAL A 166 -11.09 -4.01 -1.35
N GLN A 167 -9.87 -3.62 -1.70
CA GLN A 167 -8.98 -2.88 -0.81
C GLN A 167 -9.49 -1.46 -0.59
N SER A 168 -9.62 -1.03 0.66
CA SER A 168 -10.36 0.16 1.06
C SER A 168 -9.66 1.00 2.12
N THR A 169 -9.94 2.30 2.12
CA THR A 169 -9.57 3.21 3.21
C THR A 169 -10.79 3.43 4.12
N ALA A 170 -10.56 3.40 5.44
CA ALA A 170 -11.58 3.72 6.45
C ALA A 170 -11.91 5.22 6.40
N LEU A 171 -13.06 5.55 5.80
CA LEU A 171 -13.57 6.90 5.60
C LEU A 171 -15.10 6.84 5.63
N SER A 172 -15.71 7.31 6.71
CA SER A 172 -17.15 7.53 6.81
C SER A 172 -17.62 8.62 5.85
N ASN A 173 -18.90 8.60 5.48
CA ASN A 173 -19.56 9.62 4.66
C ASN A 173 -18.87 9.82 3.28
N ARG A 174 -18.41 8.70 2.69
CA ARG A 174 -17.77 8.64 1.36
C ARG A 174 -18.35 7.60 0.41
N THR A 175 -19.24 6.73 0.91
CA THR A 175 -19.86 5.64 0.17
C THR A 175 -21.33 5.50 0.56
N THR A 176 -22.23 5.48 -0.43
CA THR A 176 -23.66 5.17 -0.28
C THR A 176 -23.97 3.89 -1.04
N TYR A 177 -24.66 2.93 -0.44
CA TYR A 177 -24.97 1.64 -1.07
C TYR A 177 -26.43 1.21 -0.86
N TYR A 178 -26.95 0.48 -1.83
CA TYR A 178 -28.22 -0.24 -1.74
C TYR A 178 -28.02 -1.62 -2.36
N TYR A 179 -28.50 -2.65 -1.68
CA TYR A 179 -28.54 -4.02 -2.16
C TYR A 179 -29.82 -4.70 -1.71
N THR A 180 -30.25 -5.71 -2.44
CA THR A 180 -31.51 -6.41 -2.16
C THR A 180 -31.60 -7.70 -2.98
N ASP A 181 -32.56 -8.56 -2.64
CA ASP A 181 -33.03 -9.65 -3.47
C ASP A 181 -34.51 -9.45 -3.81
N GLY A 182 -34.94 -9.96 -4.96
CA GLY A 182 -36.28 -9.81 -5.53
C GLY A 182 -36.54 -8.48 -6.27
N ASN A 183 -35.90 -7.37 -5.88
CA ASN A 183 -36.13 -6.04 -6.47
C ASN A 183 -35.06 -5.65 -7.52
N CYS A 184 -35.32 -5.97 -8.78
CA CYS A 184 -34.44 -5.65 -9.92
C CYS A 184 -34.20 -4.15 -10.19
N SER A 185 -34.89 -3.23 -9.49
CA SER A 185 -34.79 -1.78 -9.71
C SER A 185 -33.67 -1.12 -8.89
N ALA A 186 -32.56 -1.83 -8.64
CA ALA A 186 -31.45 -1.33 -7.81
C ALA A 186 -30.81 -0.05 -8.37
N CYS A 187 -30.55 0.00 -9.69
CA CYS A 187 -29.89 1.16 -10.34
C CYS A 187 -30.72 2.45 -10.35
N THR A 188 -32.00 2.39 -9.96
CA THR A 188 -32.91 3.54 -9.90
C THR A 188 -33.36 3.88 -8.47
N GLN A 189 -32.84 3.23 -7.44
CA GLN A 189 -33.19 3.56 -6.05
C GLN A 189 -32.71 4.97 -5.68
N ALA A 190 -33.59 5.75 -5.04
CA ALA A 190 -33.29 7.11 -4.62
C ALA A 190 -32.45 7.16 -3.33
N THR A 191 -32.57 6.14 -2.46
CA THR A 191 -31.93 6.10 -1.14
C THR A 191 -31.21 4.79 -0.86
N GLY A 192 -30.28 4.83 0.09
CA GLY A 192 -29.45 3.71 0.53
C GLY A 192 -28.80 3.95 1.89
N ASN A 193 -28.02 2.97 2.32
CA ASN A 193 -27.23 3.01 3.55
C ASN A 193 -25.85 3.65 3.30
N MET A 194 -25.14 4.04 4.35
CA MET A 194 -23.77 4.57 4.26
C MET A 194 -22.76 3.54 4.75
N SER A 195 -21.56 3.51 4.16
CA SER A 195 -20.44 2.69 4.64
C SER A 195 -19.35 3.55 5.30
N SER A 196 -18.66 2.95 6.28
CA SER A 196 -17.45 3.48 6.93
C SER A 196 -16.19 3.32 6.07
N TYR A 197 -16.30 2.72 4.87
CA TYR A 197 -15.18 2.45 3.98
C TYR A 197 -15.49 2.89 2.54
N ARG A 198 -14.50 3.50 1.88
CA ARG A 198 -14.47 3.72 0.43
C ARG A 198 -13.32 2.92 -0.18
N PRO A 199 -13.51 2.29 -1.36
CA PRO A 199 -12.41 1.62 -2.06
C PRO A 199 -11.24 2.56 -2.33
N ASN A 200 -10.04 1.99 -2.36
CA ASN A 200 -8.91 2.63 -3.02
C ASN A 200 -9.14 2.56 -4.53
N VAL A 201 -8.85 3.67 -5.22
CA VAL A 201 -9.08 3.81 -6.66
C VAL A 201 -7.82 4.26 -7.38
N LYS A 202 -7.68 3.92 -8.66
CA LYS A 202 -6.83 4.68 -9.58
C LYS A 202 -7.67 5.32 -10.66
N PHE A 203 -7.51 6.62 -10.87
CA PHE A 203 -8.02 7.31 -12.06
C PHE A 203 -6.88 7.47 -13.06
N THR A 204 -7.13 6.99 -14.29
CA THR A 204 -6.20 7.14 -15.41
C THR A 204 -6.54 8.43 -16.15
N VAL A 205 -5.67 9.44 -16.12
CA VAL A 205 -5.96 10.80 -16.62
C VAL A 205 -5.00 11.20 -17.75
N LEU A 206 -5.53 11.90 -18.77
CA LEU A 206 -4.77 12.60 -19.79
C LEU A 206 -4.74 14.11 -19.49
N SER A 207 -3.55 14.70 -19.37
CA SER A 207 -3.38 16.16 -19.15
C SER A 207 -2.02 16.66 -19.65
N GLY A 208 -1.94 17.95 -20.00
CA GLY A 208 -0.71 18.61 -20.45
C GLY A 208 -0.40 18.47 -21.94
N ILE A 209 0.85 18.75 -22.29
CA ILE A 209 1.48 18.62 -23.61
C ILE A 209 1.66 17.14 -23.96
N GLU A 210 1.31 16.81 -25.20
CA GLU A 210 1.34 15.48 -25.80
C GLU A 210 2.29 15.40 -27.00
N ALA A 211 2.53 16.53 -27.69
CA ALA A 211 3.52 16.66 -28.75
C ALA A 211 4.02 18.11 -28.84
N SER A 212 5.21 18.30 -29.39
CA SER A 212 5.71 19.60 -29.84
C SER A 212 6.05 19.56 -31.32
N PHE A 213 6.23 20.73 -31.92
CA PHE A 213 7.01 20.85 -33.14
C PHE A 213 8.04 21.99 -32.97
N PRO A 214 9.34 21.77 -33.27
CA PRO A 214 9.96 20.49 -33.64
C PRO A 214 9.89 19.41 -32.54
N GLU A 215 10.11 18.15 -32.91
CA GLU A 215 10.23 17.02 -31.97
C GLU A 215 10.98 15.83 -32.60
N ASP A 216 11.44 14.91 -31.76
CA ASP A 216 12.17 13.69 -32.13
C ASP A 216 11.23 12.60 -32.73
N LYS A 217 10.57 12.92 -33.85
CA LYS A 217 9.76 11.96 -34.64
C LYS A 217 10.03 12.11 -36.14
N ASP A 218 10.66 11.08 -36.68
CA ASP A 218 10.80 10.76 -38.10
C ASP A 218 9.50 11.05 -38.91
N PRO A 219 9.55 11.72 -40.08
CA PRO A 219 10.72 12.30 -40.76
C PRO A 219 11.07 13.73 -40.30
N ARG A 220 10.33 14.30 -39.32
CA ARG A 220 10.50 15.68 -38.83
C ARG A 220 11.70 15.88 -37.91
N ARG A 221 12.55 14.85 -37.79
CA ARG A 221 13.68 14.73 -36.84
C ARG A 221 14.85 15.67 -37.17
N ILE A 222 15.02 15.96 -38.46
CA ILE A 222 16.15 16.73 -39.00
C ILE A 222 15.59 17.90 -39.82
N LEU A 223 15.89 19.14 -39.39
CA LEU A 223 15.56 20.34 -40.16
C LEU A 223 16.70 20.71 -41.11
N SER A 224 16.36 21.00 -42.36
CA SER A 224 17.34 21.42 -43.37
C SER A 224 17.63 22.92 -43.29
N THR A 225 18.92 23.24 -43.17
CA THR A 225 19.48 24.60 -43.21
C THR A 225 19.32 25.30 -44.56
N TYR A 226 18.85 24.63 -45.63
CA TYR A 226 18.63 25.26 -46.93
C TYR A 226 17.18 25.63 -47.25
N LEU A 227 16.21 25.11 -46.49
CA LEU A 227 14.78 25.22 -46.84
C LEU A 227 13.84 25.58 -45.68
N TYR A 228 14.26 25.50 -44.42
CA TYR A 228 13.32 25.68 -43.30
C TYR A 228 13.10 27.16 -42.94
N ASP A 229 12.00 27.75 -43.42
CA ASP A 229 11.59 29.13 -43.15
C ASP A 229 10.24 29.30 -42.44
N GLY A 230 9.58 28.19 -42.08
CA GLY A 230 8.30 28.18 -41.35
C GLY A 230 7.07 28.69 -42.13
N SER A 231 7.18 28.89 -43.45
CA SER A 231 6.16 29.60 -44.25
C SER A 231 4.98 28.76 -44.76
N SER A 232 5.04 27.44 -44.69
CA SER A 232 4.13 26.52 -45.41
C SER A 232 3.66 25.35 -44.55
N SER A 233 2.58 24.66 -44.96
CA SER A 233 2.09 23.45 -44.27
C SER A 233 3.09 22.29 -44.30
N SER A 234 3.99 22.26 -45.29
CA SER A 234 5.16 21.36 -45.38
C SER A 234 6.31 21.75 -44.44
N LEU A 235 6.32 22.98 -43.92
CA LEU A 235 7.34 23.54 -43.03
C LEU A 235 6.64 24.23 -41.85
N PRO A 236 5.94 23.49 -40.96
CA PRO A 236 5.06 24.06 -39.95
C PRO A 236 5.78 25.01 -38.97
N LYS A 237 5.04 26.01 -38.47
CA LYS A 237 5.51 26.85 -37.36
C LYS A 237 5.78 26.00 -36.10
N PRO A 238 6.68 26.45 -35.20
CA PRO A 238 6.78 25.86 -33.88
C PRO A 238 5.42 25.85 -33.15
N SER A 239 5.14 24.76 -32.43
CA SER A 239 3.82 24.54 -31.83
C SER A 239 3.82 23.57 -30.65
N LEU A 240 2.75 23.61 -29.85
CA LEU A 240 2.47 22.64 -28.78
C LEU A 240 1.09 22.01 -28.98
N THR A 241 0.99 20.69 -28.83
CA THR A 241 -0.27 19.95 -28.80
C THR A 241 -0.61 19.53 -27.38
N PHE A 242 -1.80 19.86 -26.89
CA PHE A 242 -2.25 19.58 -25.50
C PHE A 242 -3.78 19.47 -25.42
N ARG A 243 -4.31 18.92 -24.32
CA ARG A 243 -5.75 18.92 -24.02
C ARG A 243 -6.15 20.02 -23.03
N LYS A 244 -7.33 20.63 -23.21
CA LYS A 244 -7.98 21.55 -22.25
C LYS A 244 -9.51 21.60 -22.36
N THR A 245 -10.18 22.06 -21.30
CA THR A 245 -11.60 22.48 -21.33
C THR A 245 -11.73 23.94 -21.79
N ALA A 246 -12.93 24.36 -22.20
CA ALA A 246 -13.25 25.78 -22.42
C ALA A 246 -13.12 26.64 -21.15
N THR A 247 -13.21 26.07 -19.94
CA THR A 247 -13.10 26.78 -18.65
C THR A 247 -11.67 26.81 -18.08
N GLN A 248 -10.76 25.97 -18.57
CA GLN A 248 -9.38 25.90 -18.10
C GLN A 248 -8.54 27.04 -18.68
N VAL A 249 -7.95 27.85 -17.79
CA VAL A 249 -6.91 28.81 -18.15
C VAL A 249 -5.58 28.06 -18.25
N VAL A 250 -5.06 27.98 -19.48
CA VAL A 250 -3.76 27.37 -19.80
C VAL A 250 -2.78 28.48 -20.12
N THR A 251 -1.63 28.51 -19.45
CA THR A 251 -0.50 29.37 -19.81
C THR A 251 0.65 28.50 -20.28
N LEU A 252 1.20 28.84 -21.45
CA LEU A 252 2.29 28.14 -22.11
C LEU A 252 3.54 29.04 -22.11
N ASN A 253 4.70 28.43 -21.98
CA ASN A 253 5.97 29.02 -22.42
C ASN A 253 6.62 28.04 -23.40
N TYR A 254 7.28 28.55 -24.44
CA TYR A 254 7.96 27.73 -25.45
C TYR A 254 9.21 28.44 -25.94
N LYS A 255 10.34 27.73 -25.93
CA LYS A 255 11.63 28.19 -26.45
C LYS A 255 12.43 27.05 -27.06
N ILE A 256 13.41 27.41 -27.88
CA ILE A 256 14.43 26.50 -28.41
C ILE A 256 15.79 27.00 -27.95
N VAL A 257 16.60 26.09 -27.41
CA VAL A 257 17.99 26.34 -27.03
C VAL A 257 18.96 25.48 -27.83
N GLY A 258 20.15 26.01 -28.12
CA GLY A 258 21.24 25.27 -28.76
C GLY A 258 22.18 26.12 -29.60
N PRO A 259 23.10 25.49 -30.37
CA PRO A 259 23.31 24.04 -30.41
C PRO A 259 23.90 23.54 -29.09
N LEU A 260 23.46 22.36 -28.64
CA LEU A 260 23.91 21.78 -27.37
C LEU A 260 25.42 21.48 -27.41
N PRO A 261 26.16 21.69 -26.30
CA PRO A 261 25.68 21.90 -24.93
C PRO A 261 25.25 23.34 -24.60
N SER A 262 25.28 24.29 -25.54
CA SER A 262 24.85 25.67 -25.26
C SER A 262 23.37 25.75 -24.85
N THR A 263 23.10 26.54 -23.82
CA THR A 263 21.75 26.86 -23.34
C THR A 263 21.21 28.17 -23.89
N ASN A 264 21.88 28.79 -24.87
CA ASN A 264 21.45 30.03 -25.49
C ASN A 264 20.08 29.86 -26.16
N VAL A 265 19.16 30.79 -25.89
CA VAL A 265 17.82 30.81 -26.50
C VAL A 265 17.92 31.37 -27.91
N VAL A 266 17.72 30.51 -28.91
CA VAL A 266 17.78 30.87 -30.33
C VAL A 266 16.41 31.24 -30.91
N TYR A 267 15.34 30.75 -30.28
CA TYR A 267 13.95 31.08 -30.58
C TYR A 267 13.14 31.06 -29.27
N GLN A 268 12.32 32.09 -29.05
CA GLN A 268 11.40 32.24 -27.93
C GLN A 268 10.04 32.64 -28.51
N ALA A 269 9.01 31.82 -28.29
CA ALA A 269 7.65 32.16 -28.69
C ALA A 269 7.09 33.28 -27.79
N LEU A 270 6.22 34.10 -28.36
CA LEU A 270 5.58 35.23 -27.70
C LEU A 270 4.05 35.19 -27.90
N ASN A 271 3.34 35.77 -26.94
CA ASN A 271 1.88 35.89 -26.91
C ASN A 271 1.38 37.13 -27.67
N SER A 272 2.24 38.14 -27.83
CA SER A 272 1.98 39.37 -28.60
C SER A 272 3.28 39.87 -29.25
N ALA A 273 3.21 40.98 -29.99
CA ALA A 273 4.39 41.63 -30.57
C ALA A 273 5.39 42.20 -29.52
N SER A 274 5.07 42.16 -28.22
CA SER A 274 6.00 42.55 -27.17
C SER A 274 7.06 41.46 -26.93
N THR A 275 8.34 41.81 -27.03
CA THR A 275 9.47 40.89 -26.87
C THR A 275 9.63 40.28 -25.48
N THR A 276 8.88 40.79 -24.48
CA THR A 276 8.84 40.26 -23.10
C THR A 276 7.64 39.37 -22.81
N ASP A 277 6.63 39.34 -23.69
CA ASP A 277 5.35 38.67 -23.47
C ASP A 277 5.43 37.16 -23.77
N THR A 278 6.15 36.44 -22.90
CA THR A 278 6.51 35.03 -23.05
C THR A 278 5.49 34.05 -22.43
N ASN A 279 4.33 34.54 -21.98
CA ASN A 279 3.27 33.77 -21.32
C ASN A 279 2.06 33.62 -22.26
N ILE A 280 2.06 32.57 -23.07
CA ILE A 280 1.11 32.36 -24.16
C ILE A 280 -0.19 31.75 -23.65
N VAL A 281 -1.33 32.36 -23.94
CA VAL A 281 -2.65 31.84 -23.54
C VAL A 281 -3.05 30.69 -24.47
N GLY A 282 -3.09 29.47 -23.95
CA GLY A 282 -3.53 28.29 -24.69
C GLY A 282 -5.04 28.29 -24.90
N ASN A 283 -5.48 28.59 -26.13
CA ASN A 283 -6.90 28.76 -26.47
C ASN A 283 -7.50 27.53 -27.16
N GLY A 284 -8.79 27.26 -26.96
CA GLY A 284 -9.50 26.11 -27.54
C GLY A 284 -10.19 25.21 -26.50
N ASN A 285 -10.67 24.05 -26.96
CA ASN A 285 -11.37 23.04 -26.16
C ASN A 285 -11.17 21.65 -26.79
N GLY A 286 -11.04 20.60 -25.98
CA GLY A 286 -10.65 19.27 -26.46
C GLY A 286 -9.14 19.16 -26.68
N LEU A 287 -8.73 18.51 -27.77
CA LEU A 287 -7.33 18.44 -28.20
C LEU A 287 -7.00 19.67 -29.05
N VAL A 288 -6.00 20.44 -28.65
CA VAL A 288 -5.59 21.72 -29.24
C VAL A 288 -4.16 21.61 -29.76
N THR A 289 -3.90 22.11 -30.97
CA THR A 289 -2.54 22.39 -31.46
C THR A 289 -2.36 23.90 -31.56
N GLN A 290 -1.56 24.48 -30.66
CA GLN A 290 -1.28 25.91 -30.63
C GLN A 290 0.01 26.20 -31.39
N THR A 291 -0.11 26.83 -32.55
CA THR A 291 1.01 27.53 -33.22
C THR A 291 1.26 28.89 -32.57
N PHE A 292 2.42 29.49 -32.84
CA PHE A 292 2.78 30.83 -32.36
C PHE A 292 2.85 31.81 -33.55
N ASP A 293 2.31 33.01 -33.36
CA ASP A 293 2.29 34.06 -34.41
C ASP A 293 3.30 35.20 -34.14
N TYR A 294 3.92 35.20 -32.96
CA TYR A 294 4.99 36.10 -32.56
C TYR A 294 6.16 35.31 -31.95
N ALA A 295 7.38 35.75 -32.20
CA ALA A 295 8.60 35.15 -31.66
C ALA A 295 9.76 36.17 -31.61
N THR A 296 10.80 35.83 -30.85
CA THR A 296 12.08 36.57 -30.81
C THR A 296 13.26 35.62 -30.67
N GLY A 297 14.48 36.07 -30.98
CA GLY A 297 15.70 35.26 -31.00
C GLY A 297 16.33 35.19 -32.40
N ALA A 298 17.56 34.66 -32.47
CA ALA A 298 18.37 34.65 -33.70
C ALA A 298 17.77 33.83 -34.87
N LEU A 299 16.87 32.89 -34.58
CA LEU A 299 16.18 32.03 -35.56
C LEU A 299 14.66 32.32 -35.63
N ALA A 300 14.20 33.46 -35.10
CA ALA A 300 12.80 33.88 -35.19
C ALA A 300 12.51 34.54 -36.54
N GLY A 301 11.73 33.87 -37.38
CA GLY A 301 11.23 34.38 -38.65
C GLY A 301 9.92 35.16 -38.51
N ALA A 302 9.45 35.71 -39.63
CA ALA A 302 8.20 36.46 -39.69
C ALA A 302 6.99 35.63 -39.21
N ASN A 303 6.01 36.28 -38.57
CA ASN A 303 4.79 35.66 -38.07
C ASN A 303 5.02 34.44 -37.14
N GLY A 304 6.09 34.43 -36.34
CA GLY A 304 6.38 33.31 -35.43
C GLY A 304 6.93 32.05 -36.10
N ALA A 305 7.48 32.18 -37.31
CA ALA A 305 8.21 31.11 -37.98
C ALA A 305 9.55 30.79 -37.28
N LEU A 306 10.05 29.57 -37.47
CA LEU A 306 11.45 29.21 -37.20
C LEU A 306 12.21 29.29 -38.53
N ASP A 307 13.25 30.12 -38.61
CA ASP A 307 14.12 30.25 -39.77
C ASP A 307 15.48 29.59 -39.47
N ALA A 308 15.71 28.41 -40.04
CA ALA A 308 16.96 27.66 -39.84
C ALA A 308 18.05 28.02 -40.85
N ARG A 309 17.83 28.97 -41.78
CA ARG A 309 18.74 29.22 -42.92
C ARG A 309 20.09 29.81 -42.52
N ASN A 310 20.16 30.41 -41.33
CA ASN A 310 21.39 30.92 -40.73
C ASN A 310 21.75 30.18 -39.42
N ALA A 311 21.15 29.01 -39.17
CA ALA A 311 21.42 28.22 -37.98
C ALA A 311 22.79 27.51 -38.10
N VAL A 312 23.49 27.40 -36.98
CA VAL A 312 24.58 26.43 -36.83
C VAL A 312 23.96 25.04 -36.79
N GLY A 313 24.62 24.03 -37.35
CA GLY A 313 24.16 22.65 -37.23
C GLY A 313 24.29 22.10 -35.80
N GLY A 314 23.75 20.90 -35.59
CA GLY A 314 23.87 20.10 -34.38
C GLY A 314 22.53 19.87 -33.67
N ALA A 315 22.62 19.36 -32.44
CA ALA A 315 21.44 19.06 -31.63
C ALA A 315 20.89 20.33 -30.96
N TYR A 316 19.60 20.58 -31.14
CA TYR A 316 18.84 21.62 -30.46
C TYR A 316 17.82 21.01 -29.51
N ARG A 317 17.31 21.81 -28.57
CA ARG A 317 16.31 21.37 -27.59
C ARG A 317 15.15 22.36 -27.51
N VAL A 318 13.95 21.86 -27.77
CA VAL A 318 12.71 22.50 -27.33
C VAL A 318 12.62 22.39 -25.82
N ASP A 319 12.49 23.51 -25.13
CA ASP A 319 12.05 23.58 -23.74
C ASP A 319 10.71 24.32 -23.71
N ALA A 320 9.69 23.69 -23.13
CA ALA A 320 8.36 24.26 -22.99
C ALA A 320 7.80 24.01 -21.59
N VAL A 321 6.87 24.86 -21.17
CA VAL A 321 6.18 24.74 -19.88
C VAL A 321 4.68 24.91 -20.12
N TYR A 322 3.88 23.97 -19.63
CA TYR A 322 2.42 24.04 -19.59
C TYR A 322 1.99 24.27 -18.15
N LYS A 323 1.16 25.29 -17.91
CA LYS A 323 0.61 25.62 -16.59
C LYS A 323 -0.91 25.73 -16.65
N LEU A 324 -1.57 25.25 -15.60
CA LEU A 324 -2.98 25.51 -15.32
C LEU A 324 -3.10 26.51 -14.15
N SER A 325 -4.19 27.27 -14.13
CA SER A 325 -4.52 28.17 -13.01
C SER A 325 -4.68 27.46 -11.65
N THR A 326 -4.84 26.13 -11.65
CA THR A 326 -4.84 25.27 -10.45
C THR A 326 -3.45 25.02 -9.86
N GLY A 327 -2.38 25.52 -10.49
CA GLY A 327 -0.98 25.36 -10.05
C GLY A 327 -0.24 24.18 -10.68
N TYR A 328 -0.94 23.25 -11.34
CA TYR A 328 -0.29 22.18 -12.11
C TYR A 328 0.67 22.76 -13.15
N THR A 329 1.92 22.30 -13.12
CA THR A 329 2.99 22.71 -14.03
C THR A 329 3.66 21.48 -14.60
N GLN A 330 3.70 21.36 -15.93
CA GLN A 330 4.43 20.33 -16.67
C GLN A 330 5.58 21.00 -17.43
N ASN A 331 6.80 20.54 -17.20
CA ASN A 331 7.94 20.87 -18.06
C ASN A 331 8.01 19.82 -19.18
N TRP A 332 8.08 20.29 -20.42
CA TRP A 332 8.26 19.47 -21.62
C TRP A 332 9.60 19.80 -22.25
N SER A 333 10.42 18.79 -22.53
CA SER A 333 11.69 18.99 -23.22
C SER A 333 11.91 17.90 -24.25
N LYS A 334 12.30 18.29 -25.47
CA LYS A 334 12.53 17.39 -26.62
C LYS A 334 13.71 17.90 -27.44
N GLN A 335 14.60 16.98 -27.82
CA GLN A 335 15.66 17.29 -28.77
C GLN A 335 15.16 17.16 -30.22
N PHE A 336 15.88 17.81 -31.13
CA PHE A 336 15.79 17.63 -32.58
C PHE A 336 17.12 18.08 -33.21
N ILE A 337 17.37 17.73 -34.47
CA ILE A 337 18.60 18.12 -35.17
C ILE A 337 18.31 19.25 -36.16
N ILE A 338 19.20 20.24 -36.20
CA ILE A 338 19.39 21.09 -37.38
C ILE A 338 20.64 20.58 -38.07
N ALA A 339 20.56 20.11 -39.32
CA ALA A 339 21.66 19.34 -39.90
C ALA A 339 22.85 20.21 -40.32
N PHE A 340 24.06 19.72 -40.02
CA PHE A 340 25.28 20.10 -40.73
C PHE A 340 25.30 19.49 -42.15
N ALA A 341 26.27 19.85 -42.98
CA ALA A 341 26.43 19.22 -44.29
C ALA A 341 26.87 17.75 -44.15
N ASN A 342 27.84 17.46 -43.28
CA ASN A 342 28.20 16.09 -42.91
C ASN A 342 28.27 15.96 -41.38
N ASP A 343 27.46 15.05 -40.82
CA ASP A 343 27.39 14.74 -39.39
C ASP A 343 26.85 13.31 -39.27
N ILE A 344 27.61 12.43 -38.60
CA ILE A 344 27.22 11.05 -38.32
C ILE A 344 27.19 10.88 -36.80
N SER A 345 26.40 9.94 -36.29
CA SER A 345 26.19 9.82 -34.85
C SER A 345 26.00 8.37 -34.41
N LEU A 346 26.28 8.09 -33.13
CA LEU A 346 25.76 6.89 -32.47
C LEU A 346 24.44 7.24 -31.78
N ALA A 347 23.35 6.70 -32.32
CA ALA A 347 21.99 6.97 -31.85
C ALA A 347 21.59 6.09 -30.66
N ASP A 348 22.13 4.87 -30.53
CA ASP A 348 21.78 3.95 -29.44
C ASP A 348 22.81 2.81 -29.24
N ILE A 349 22.86 2.24 -28.04
CA ILE A 349 23.47 0.92 -27.75
C ILE A 349 22.30 -0.06 -27.59
N VAL A 350 22.05 -0.84 -28.65
CA VAL A 350 20.87 -1.71 -28.75
C VAL A 350 21.05 -2.99 -27.91
N VAL A 351 22.26 -3.57 -27.94
CA VAL A 351 22.66 -4.75 -27.14
C VAL A 351 24.15 -4.58 -26.80
N PRO A 352 24.64 -4.82 -25.57
CA PRO A 352 23.98 -5.44 -24.43
C PRO A 352 22.91 -4.54 -23.78
N THR A 353 21.88 -5.17 -23.21
CA THR A 353 20.92 -4.50 -22.34
C THR A 353 21.62 -4.10 -21.03
N LYS A 354 21.30 -2.90 -20.53
CA LYS A 354 21.95 -2.33 -19.35
C LYS A 354 21.52 -3.06 -18.06
N SER A 355 22.41 -3.07 -17.07
CA SER A 355 22.09 -3.42 -15.67
C SER A 355 20.81 -2.71 -15.20
N PRO A 356 19.87 -3.40 -14.51
CA PRO A 356 20.00 -4.68 -13.81
C PRO A 356 19.70 -5.93 -14.66
N TYR A 357 19.72 -5.85 -16.00
CA TYR A 357 19.65 -7.07 -16.82
C TYR A 357 20.92 -7.92 -16.63
N LYS A 358 20.73 -9.23 -16.41
CA LYS A 358 21.79 -10.22 -16.19
C LYS A 358 21.86 -11.17 -17.39
N TYR A 359 23.05 -11.32 -17.97
CA TYR A 359 23.34 -12.33 -18.99
C TYR A 359 23.88 -13.61 -18.35
N LEU A 360 23.57 -14.77 -18.94
CA LEU A 360 24.14 -16.05 -18.51
C LEU A 360 25.62 -16.16 -18.94
N ARG A 361 26.50 -16.56 -18.02
CA ARG A 361 27.89 -16.92 -18.34
C ARG A 361 27.95 -18.05 -19.38
N GLY A 362 28.91 -17.99 -20.29
CA GLY A 362 29.07 -18.96 -21.37
C GLY A 362 28.10 -18.83 -22.54
N VAL A 363 27.12 -17.91 -22.47
CA VAL A 363 26.16 -17.64 -23.56
C VAL A 363 26.62 -16.43 -24.37
N ASP A 364 26.38 -16.46 -25.69
CA ASP A 364 26.68 -15.37 -26.61
C ASP A 364 25.79 -14.15 -26.37
N ILE A 365 26.44 -13.02 -26.06
CA ILE A 365 25.83 -11.70 -25.90
C ILE A 365 26.03 -10.93 -27.21
N PRO A 366 24.96 -10.61 -27.97
CA PRO A 366 25.09 -9.77 -29.16
C PRO A 366 25.62 -8.39 -28.80
N MET A 367 26.49 -7.82 -29.62
CA MET A 367 27.08 -6.50 -29.41
C MET A 367 26.63 -5.60 -30.58
N ILE A 368 25.61 -4.77 -30.36
CA ILE A 368 24.92 -4.04 -31.43
C ILE A 368 24.77 -2.56 -31.06
N VAL A 369 25.25 -1.67 -31.93
CA VAL A 369 25.07 -0.21 -31.82
C VAL A 369 24.38 0.36 -33.05
N ARG A 370 23.57 1.40 -32.89
CA ARG A 370 22.91 2.08 -34.00
C ARG A 370 23.69 3.32 -34.42
N VAL A 371 24.23 3.29 -35.62
CA VAL A 371 24.78 4.46 -36.32
C VAL A 371 23.64 5.17 -37.06
N GLN A 372 23.67 6.50 -37.14
CA GLN A 372 22.72 7.26 -37.93
C GLN A 372 23.40 8.45 -38.62
N ASN A 373 23.07 8.69 -39.90
CA ASN A 373 23.43 9.93 -40.57
C ASN A 373 22.46 11.04 -40.15
N VAL A 374 22.98 12.12 -39.61
CA VAL A 374 22.20 13.29 -39.15
C VAL A 374 22.61 14.59 -39.88
N GLY A 375 23.54 14.50 -40.83
CA GLY A 375 23.89 15.54 -41.79
C GLY A 375 23.09 15.45 -43.09
N LEU A 376 23.22 16.46 -43.95
CA LEU A 376 22.48 16.58 -45.21
C LEU A 376 23.04 15.77 -46.38
N ASN A 377 24.35 15.47 -46.36
CA ASN A 377 25.01 14.66 -47.39
C ASN A 377 25.00 13.17 -47.02
N PRO A 378 24.95 12.24 -47.99
CA PRO A 378 25.04 10.81 -47.69
C PRO A 378 26.37 10.39 -47.04
N ALA A 379 26.29 9.61 -45.96
CA ALA A 379 27.46 9.04 -45.28
C ALA A 379 27.89 7.74 -45.98
N THR A 380 28.85 7.82 -46.90
CA THR A 380 29.28 6.72 -47.79
C THR A 380 30.43 5.87 -47.24
N ASN A 381 31.33 6.43 -46.42
CA ASN A 381 32.40 5.69 -45.75
C ASN A 381 32.57 6.15 -44.30
N TRP A 382 32.48 5.23 -43.35
CA TRP A 382 32.62 5.49 -41.91
C TRP A 382 33.03 4.23 -41.13
N GLN A 383 33.60 4.43 -39.94
CA GLN A 383 34.10 3.36 -39.08
C GLN A 383 33.50 3.47 -37.68
N VAL A 384 33.26 2.34 -37.03
CA VAL A 384 32.79 2.20 -35.65
C VAL A 384 33.75 1.30 -34.88
N VAL A 385 34.16 1.75 -33.69
CA VAL A 385 35.00 0.99 -32.74
C VAL A 385 34.20 0.73 -31.48
N GLY A 386 34.04 -0.53 -31.10
CA GLY A 386 33.43 -0.97 -29.84
C GLY A 386 34.50 -1.40 -28.84
N THR A 387 34.33 -1.10 -27.55
CA THR A 387 35.27 -1.47 -26.50
C THR A 387 34.51 -2.01 -25.28
N ILE A 388 34.94 -3.16 -24.76
CA ILE A 388 34.47 -3.75 -23.51
C ILE A 388 35.59 -3.65 -22.47
N THR A 389 35.26 -3.16 -21.27
CA THR A 389 36.16 -3.15 -20.10
C THR A 389 35.49 -3.83 -18.89
N THR A 390 36.29 -4.16 -17.88
CA THR A 390 35.77 -4.36 -16.52
C THR A 390 35.26 -3.03 -15.95
N LEU A 391 34.48 -3.04 -14.86
CA LEU A 391 34.19 -1.81 -14.10
C LEU A 391 35.45 -1.10 -13.59
N GLY A 392 36.56 -1.83 -13.39
CA GLY A 392 37.87 -1.29 -13.02
C GLY A 392 38.65 -0.65 -14.17
N GLY A 393 38.05 -0.49 -15.36
CA GLY A 393 38.67 0.13 -16.53
C GLY A 393 39.65 -0.76 -17.30
N SER A 394 39.93 -1.98 -16.84
CA SER A 394 40.81 -2.92 -17.55
C SER A 394 40.16 -3.35 -18.87
N LEU A 395 40.87 -3.18 -19.99
CA LEU A 395 40.42 -3.61 -21.32
C LEU A 395 40.18 -5.13 -21.36
N VAL A 396 38.98 -5.53 -21.77
CA VAL A 396 38.60 -6.93 -21.99
C VAL A 396 38.60 -7.26 -23.48
N ARG A 397 38.04 -6.38 -24.31
CA ARG A 397 37.95 -6.57 -25.77
C ARG A 397 37.79 -5.24 -26.50
N ARG A 398 38.26 -5.18 -27.75
CA ARG A 398 37.98 -4.09 -28.70
C ARG A 398 37.72 -4.68 -30.08
N ASP A 399 36.69 -4.18 -30.75
CA ASP A 399 36.26 -4.59 -32.08
C ASP A 399 36.09 -3.36 -32.98
N THR A 400 36.25 -3.54 -34.30
CA THR A 400 36.12 -2.47 -35.28
C THR A 400 35.30 -2.93 -36.47
N PHE A 401 34.35 -2.11 -36.90
CA PHE A 401 33.52 -2.30 -38.10
C PHE A 401 33.71 -1.11 -39.04
N THR A 402 33.72 -1.34 -40.36
CA THR A 402 33.83 -0.27 -41.37
C THR A 402 32.77 -0.45 -42.43
N TYR A 403 31.99 0.59 -42.66
CA TYR A 403 30.97 0.67 -43.71
C TYR A 403 31.52 1.49 -44.87
N ASN A 404 31.51 0.93 -46.07
CA ASN A 404 31.91 1.62 -47.29
C ASN A 404 30.95 1.23 -48.42
N ASN A 405 30.09 2.15 -48.83
CA ASN A 405 29.02 1.93 -49.80
C ASN A 405 28.75 3.22 -50.58
N THR A 406 28.74 3.15 -51.92
CA THR A 406 28.53 4.30 -52.81
C THR A 406 27.18 5.00 -52.64
N THR A 407 26.13 4.30 -52.19
CA THR A 407 24.82 4.91 -51.89
C THR A 407 24.81 5.62 -50.53
N GLY A 408 25.67 5.19 -49.60
CA GLY A 408 25.74 5.71 -48.24
C GLY A 408 24.52 5.41 -47.38
N LEU A 409 24.38 6.18 -46.30
CA LEU A 409 23.12 6.37 -45.54
C LEU A 409 22.59 7.76 -45.88
N ALA A 410 21.32 7.92 -46.26
CA ALA A 410 20.72 9.23 -46.49
C ALA A 410 20.44 9.96 -45.17
N THR A 411 20.06 11.23 -45.24
CA THR A 411 19.71 12.07 -44.08
C THR A 411 18.60 11.43 -43.26
N GLY A 412 18.90 11.00 -42.03
CA GLY A 412 17.97 10.31 -41.13
C GLY A 412 18.10 8.79 -41.13
N ASP A 413 18.69 8.17 -42.16
CA ASP A 413 18.89 6.72 -42.23
C ASP A 413 19.81 6.22 -41.10
N TYR A 414 19.50 5.02 -40.60
CA TYR A 414 20.27 4.35 -39.57
C TYR A 414 20.76 2.97 -40.00
N TYR A 415 21.88 2.54 -39.43
CA TYR A 415 22.48 1.23 -39.62
C TYR A 415 22.77 0.60 -38.26
N ASN A 416 22.27 -0.61 -38.01
CA ASN A 416 22.61 -1.36 -36.80
C ASN A 416 23.93 -2.12 -37.05
N VAL A 417 25.03 -1.62 -36.51
CA VAL A 417 26.33 -2.30 -36.53
C VAL A 417 26.32 -3.43 -35.51
N GLN A 418 26.44 -4.67 -35.98
CA GLN A 418 26.66 -5.83 -35.13
C GLN A 418 28.16 -6.20 -35.13
N PHE A 419 28.81 -6.07 -33.99
CA PHE A 419 30.11 -6.68 -33.73
C PHE A 419 29.95 -8.19 -33.45
N PRO A 420 31.02 -9.01 -33.53
CA PRO A 420 30.92 -10.41 -33.18
C PRO A 420 30.53 -10.56 -31.70
N ASN A 421 29.70 -11.56 -31.36
CA ASN A 421 29.15 -11.73 -30.02
C ASN A 421 30.24 -11.75 -28.92
N TYR A 422 29.94 -11.19 -27.75
CA TYR A 422 30.78 -11.29 -26.56
C TYR A 422 30.33 -12.50 -25.73
N ASN A 423 31.29 -13.29 -25.26
CA ASN A 423 31.02 -14.47 -24.44
C ASN A 423 32.13 -14.57 -23.38
N THR A 424 31.77 -14.89 -22.13
CA THR A 424 32.69 -14.98 -21.00
C THR A 424 32.20 -16.02 -19.99
N LEU A 425 33.13 -16.79 -19.43
CA LEU A 425 32.86 -17.67 -18.28
C LEU A 425 33.02 -16.94 -16.93
N ASN A 426 33.59 -15.74 -16.92
CA ASN A 426 33.73 -14.93 -15.71
C ASN A 426 32.42 -14.17 -15.44
N VAL A 427 31.91 -14.28 -14.22
CA VAL A 427 30.77 -13.50 -13.73
C VAL A 427 31.24 -12.13 -13.23
N GLY A 428 30.36 -11.14 -13.28
CA GLY A 428 30.62 -9.78 -12.87
C GLY A 428 30.08 -8.73 -13.84
N SER A 429 30.41 -7.47 -13.57
CA SER A 429 29.92 -6.31 -14.30
C SER A 429 30.96 -5.76 -15.27
N TYR A 430 30.52 -5.44 -16.48
CA TYR A 430 31.34 -4.97 -17.59
C TYR A 430 30.81 -3.64 -18.13
N CYS A 431 31.70 -2.75 -18.56
CA CYS A 431 31.33 -1.57 -19.32
C CYS A 431 31.45 -1.86 -20.81
N PHE A 432 30.43 -1.51 -21.59
CA PHE A 432 30.57 -1.30 -23.02
C PHE A 432 30.65 0.20 -23.35
N SER A 433 31.37 0.53 -24.41
CA SER A 433 31.32 1.83 -25.08
C SER A 433 31.61 1.67 -26.57
N ALA A 434 31.19 2.63 -27.38
CA ALA A 434 31.49 2.68 -28.80
C ALA A 434 31.70 4.11 -29.30
N THR A 435 32.50 4.25 -30.37
CA THR A 435 32.77 5.51 -31.05
C THR A 435 32.65 5.33 -32.57
N VAL A 436 31.90 6.20 -33.26
CA VAL A 436 31.87 6.29 -34.73
C VAL A 436 32.82 7.39 -35.24
N THR A 437 33.24 7.31 -36.50
CA THR A 437 34.06 8.31 -37.18
C THR A 437 33.75 8.31 -38.68
N LEU A 438 33.35 9.46 -39.22
CA LEU A 438 33.18 9.65 -40.66
C LEU A 438 34.53 9.59 -41.40
N GLN A 439 34.57 8.98 -42.58
CA GLN A 439 35.77 8.90 -43.42
C GLN A 439 35.60 9.52 -44.81
N ASN A 440 34.37 9.63 -45.34
CA ASN A 440 34.11 10.29 -46.64
C ASN A 440 33.99 11.82 -46.58
N GLY A 441 34.26 12.45 -45.44
CA GLY A 441 34.15 13.90 -45.25
C GLY A 441 34.64 14.33 -43.87
N GLN A 442 34.71 15.65 -43.65
CA GLN A 442 34.90 16.20 -42.32
C GLN A 442 33.59 16.11 -41.54
N ASP A 443 33.60 15.35 -40.46
CA ASP A 443 32.55 15.31 -39.46
C ASP A 443 32.49 16.64 -38.71
N GLN A 444 31.33 17.29 -38.72
CA GLN A 444 31.16 18.62 -38.16
C GLN A 444 30.74 18.62 -36.68
N ASN A 445 30.50 17.46 -36.06
CA ASN A 445 29.85 17.35 -34.75
C ASN A 445 30.35 16.18 -33.88
N VAL A 446 31.67 15.97 -33.82
CA VAL A 446 32.31 14.82 -33.13
C VAL A 446 31.92 14.57 -31.65
N ALA A 447 31.14 15.43 -31.01
CA ALA A 447 30.59 15.25 -29.67
C ALA A 447 29.46 14.20 -29.59
N ASN A 448 28.73 13.93 -30.68
CA ASN A 448 27.68 12.90 -30.74
C ASN A 448 28.23 11.49 -31.08
N ASN A 449 29.51 11.38 -31.39
CA ASN A 449 30.12 10.17 -31.95
C ASN A 449 30.36 9.05 -30.94
N THR A 450 30.26 9.31 -29.64
CA THR A 450 30.61 8.32 -28.60
C THR A 450 29.45 8.05 -27.65
N LEU A 451 29.14 6.76 -27.46
CA LEU A 451 28.21 6.28 -26.44
C LEU A 451 28.95 5.40 -25.39
N PRO A 452 28.65 5.55 -24.09
CA PRO A 452 27.82 6.59 -23.48
C PRO A 452 28.40 8.01 -23.63
N THR A 453 27.54 8.96 -23.94
CA THR A 453 27.90 10.38 -24.10
C THR A 453 28.59 10.91 -22.85
N GLY A 454 29.69 11.64 -23.02
CA GLY A 454 30.51 12.15 -21.91
C GLY A 454 31.50 11.13 -21.32
N GLY A 455 31.67 9.94 -21.91
CA GLY A 455 32.69 8.96 -21.48
C GLY A 455 32.26 8.06 -20.33
N GLY A 456 30.96 7.77 -20.21
CA GLY A 456 30.41 6.91 -19.15
C GLY A 456 30.55 5.41 -19.41
N CYS A 457 30.07 4.61 -18.45
CA CYS A 457 30.00 3.14 -18.54
C CYS A 457 28.59 2.68 -18.98
N TRP A 458 28.47 1.95 -20.08
CA TRP A 458 27.26 1.16 -20.35
C TRP A 458 27.38 -0.17 -19.62
N GLN A 459 27.04 -0.17 -18.33
CA GLN A 459 27.17 -1.36 -17.50
C GLN A 459 26.18 -2.44 -17.92
N PHE A 460 26.69 -3.65 -18.18
CA PHE A 460 25.91 -4.87 -18.28
C PHE A 460 26.54 -5.96 -17.39
N ASP A 461 25.73 -6.86 -16.87
CA ASP A 461 26.15 -7.85 -15.87
C ASP A 461 26.09 -9.27 -16.45
N VAL A 462 27.08 -10.11 -16.14
CA VAL A 462 27.10 -11.54 -16.46
C VAL A 462 27.08 -12.33 -15.16
N GLN A 463 26.20 -13.32 -15.05
CA GLN A 463 25.94 -14.06 -13.81
C GLN A 463 25.85 -15.58 -14.04
N TYR A 464 25.76 -16.31 -12.93
CA TYR A 464 25.35 -17.70 -12.92
C TYR A 464 23.86 -17.84 -13.30
N ASP A 465 23.45 -19.06 -13.62
CA ASP A 465 22.06 -19.42 -13.85
C ASP A 465 21.28 -19.34 -12.52
N THR A 466 21.50 -20.33 -11.65
CA THR A 466 21.15 -20.30 -10.23
C THR A 466 22.25 -19.60 -9.42
N GLU A 467 21.88 -18.56 -8.68
CA GLU A 467 22.58 -18.09 -7.48
C GLU A 467 21.54 -17.42 -6.58
N LEU A 468 21.37 -17.95 -5.37
CA LEU A 468 20.51 -17.40 -4.34
C LEU A 468 21.35 -17.05 -3.10
N SER A 469 20.77 -16.28 -2.18
CA SER A 469 21.42 -15.97 -0.91
C SER A 469 20.45 -15.76 0.25
N ALA A 470 20.88 -16.11 1.46
CA ALA A 470 20.21 -15.78 2.72
C ALA A 470 20.44 -14.29 3.05
N ASP A 471 19.51 -13.43 2.63
CA ASP A 471 19.71 -11.97 2.55
C ASP A 471 19.40 -11.23 3.85
N ALA A 472 18.37 -11.63 4.60
CA ALA A 472 18.11 -11.10 5.94
C ALA A 472 17.26 -12.02 6.82
N ILE A 473 17.43 -11.90 8.14
CA ILE A 473 16.42 -12.31 9.13
C ILE A 473 15.55 -11.09 9.39
N VAL A 474 14.31 -11.13 8.91
CA VAL A 474 13.33 -10.02 8.96
C VAL A 474 12.66 -9.96 10.32
N TYR A 475 12.43 -11.10 10.96
CA TYR A 475 11.96 -11.18 12.34
C TYR A 475 12.52 -12.45 13.03
N PRO A 476 13.04 -12.34 14.27
CA PRO A 476 13.19 -11.11 15.07
C PRO A 476 14.30 -10.20 14.53
N THR A 477 14.11 -8.89 14.63
CA THR A 477 15.19 -7.91 14.40
C THR A 477 16.11 -7.82 15.63
N PRO A 478 17.36 -7.38 15.48
CA PRO A 478 18.24 -7.10 16.63
C PRO A 478 17.57 -6.12 17.61
N GLY A 479 17.56 -6.47 18.90
CA GLY A 479 16.86 -5.71 19.94
C GLY A 479 15.36 -5.99 20.09
N SER A 480 14.79 -6.97 19.37
CA SER A 480 13.41 -7.40 19.57
C SER A 480 13.15 -7.85 21.02
N ASN A 481 12.08 -7.34 21.63
CA ASN A 481 11.59 -7.79 22.93
C ASN A 481 10.94 -9.17 22.79
N LEU A 482 11.64 -10.22 23.24
CA LEU A 482 11.19 -11.61 23.19
C LEU A 482 11.11 -12.20 24.60
N TYR A 483 10.10 -13.03 24.82
CA TYR A 483 9.70 -13.53 26.14
C TYR A 483 9.46 -15.03 26.12
N VAL A 484 9.81 -15.70 27.22
CA VAL A 484 9.48 -17.13 27.42
C VAL A 484 7.97 -17.37 27.38
N ASN A 485 7.58 -18.56 26.92
CA ASN A 485 6.19 -19.00 26.72
C ASN A 485 5.40 -18.21 25.66
N ARG A 486 6.00 -17.22 24.97
CA ARG A 486 5.38 -16.51 23.83
C ARG A 486 5.80 -17.14 22.49
N PRO A 487 4.86 -17.48 21.59
CA PRO A 487 5.21 -17.96 20.26
C PRO A 487 5.92 -16.88 19.43
N ILE A 488 6.79 -17.31 18.53
CA ILE A 488 7.61 -16.50 17.62
C ILE A 488 7.41 -17.06 16.21
N GLU A 489 6.89 -16.24 15.28
CA GLU A 489 6.83 -16.56 13.85
C GLU A 489 8.07 -15.95 13.17
N PHE A 490 9.13 -16.74 13.01
CA PHE A 490 10.34 -16.27 12.35
C PHE A 490 10.09 -15.92 10.88
N GLN A 491 10.75 -14.86 10.40
CA GLN A 491 10.63 -14.39 9.02
C GLN A 491 12.03 -14.20 8.43
N ALA A 492 12.26 -14.79 7.26
CA ALA A 492 13.50 -14.66 6.49
C ALA A 492 13.24 -13.95 5.17
N ARG A 493 14.25 -13.25 4.64
CA ARG A 493 14.30 -12.79 3.26
C ARG A 493 15.42 -13.51 2.54
N PHE A 494 15.10 -14.05 1.38
CA PHE A 494 16.05 -14.62 0.42
C PHE A 494 16.15 -13.70 -0.79
N LYS A 495 17.26 -13.78 -1.51
CA LYS A 495 17.55 -12.98 -2.71
C LYS A 495 18.03 -13.87 -3.86
N ASN A 496 17.76 -13.46 -5.10
CA ASN A 496 18.21 -14.11 -6.32
C ASN A 496 19.23 -13.21 -7.06
N ASN A 497 20.52 -13.55 -7.00
CA ASN A 497 21.57 -12.85 -7.72
C ASN A 497 21.85 -13.48 -9.10
N GLY A 498 21.44 -14.74 -9.31
CA GLY A 498 21.46 -15.47 -10.59
C GLY A 498 20.57 -14.87 -11.68
N ALA A 499 20.65 -15.40 -12.89
CA ALA A 499 20.03 -14.85 -14.09
C ALA A 499 18.66 -15.44 -14.46
N THR A 500 18.15 -16.43 -13.71
CA THR A 500 16.85 -17.08 -13.97
C THR A 500 15.97 -17.17 -12.72
N ASP A 501 14.65 -17.23 -12.92
CA ASP A 501 13.68 -17.38 -11.83
C ASP A 501 13.86 -18.76 -11.17
N GLN A 502 13.86 -18.81 -9.85
CA GLN A 502 14.02 -20.06 -9.08
C GLN A 502 12.73 -20.38 -8.32
N SER A 503 12.38 -21.67 -8.26
CA SER A 503 11.15 -22.17 -7.65
C SER A 503 11.38 -23.45 -6.85
N ASP A 504 10.46 -23.73 -5.92
CA ASP A 504 10.44 -24.92 -5.06
C ASP A 504 11.77 -25.19 -4.31
N VAL A 505 12.47 -24.12 -3.91
CA VAL A 505 13.80 -24.20 -3.29
C VAL A 505 13.68 -24.53 -1.80
N LEU A 506 14.47 -25.51 -1.32
CA LEU A 506 14.49 -25.87 0.09
C LEU A 506 15.21 -24.80 0.92
N THR A 507 14.57 -24.37 2.00
CA THR A 507 15.14 -23.49 3.02
C THR A 507 14.98 -24.12 4.40
N THR A 508 16.00 -23.98 5.25
CA THR A 508 16.00 -24.54 6.61
C THR A 508 16.24 -23.43 7.62
N LEU A 509 15.35 -23.33 8.60
CA LEU A 509 15.54 -22.50 9.80
C LEU A 509 15.92 -23.39 10.98
N THR A 510 17.03 -23.07 11.63
CA THR A 510 17.50 -23.77 12.83
C THR A 510 17.75 -22.77 13.95
N ILE A 511 17.29 -23.09 15.16
CA ILE A 511 17.47 -22.29 16.36
C ILE A 511 18.37 -23.05 17.33
N TYR A 512 19.37 -22.35 17.84
CA TYR A 512 20.29 -22.82 18.87
C TYR A 512 20.13 -21.98 20.14
N LYS A 513 20.33 -22.60 21.31
CA LYS A 513 20.46 -21.93 22.60
C LYS A 513 21.93 -21.92 23.02
N TRP A 514 22.41 -20.82 23.59
CA TRP A 514 23.71 -20.79 24.28
C TRP A 514 23.64 -21.55 25.61
N ASP A 515 24.52 -22.53 25.82
CA ASP A 515 24.60 -23.31 27.06
C ASP A 515 25.57 -22.73 28.12
N GLY A 516 26.43 -21.78 27.70
CA GLY A 516 27.54 -21.25 28.49
C GLY A 516 28.89 -21.33 27.77
N ALA A 517 29.04 -22.31 26.87
CA ALA A 517 30.26 -22.55 26.07
C ALA A 517 29.98 -22.81 24.58
N ASN A 518 28.79 -23.32 24.22
CA ASN A 518 28.41 -23.69 22.86
C ASN A 518 26.97 -23.28 22.52
N TYR A 519 26.67 -23.27 21.22
CA TYR A 519 25.31 -23.17 20.69
C TYR A 519 24.72 -24.57 20.45
N VAL A 520 23.79 -24.99 21.30
CA VAL A 520 23.11 -26.30 21.23
C VAL A 520 21.80 -26.15 20.46
N GLN A 521 21.56 -26.99 19.45
CA GLN A 521 20.33 -26.95 18.65
C GLN A 521 19.10 -27.29 19.51
N VAL A 522 18.07 -26.46 19.44
CA VAL A 522 16.81 -26.62 20.18
C VAL A 522 15.56 -26.69 19.30
N PHE A 523 15.67 -26.28 18.03
CA PHE A 523 14.58 -26.37 17.04
C PHE A 523 15.16 -26.35 15.64
N THR A 524 14.54 -27.07 14.71
CA THR A 524 14.81 -26.95 13.27
C THR A 524 13.53 -27.19 12.49
N VAL A 525 13.35 -26.50 11.38
CA VAL A 525 12.18 -26.63 10.50
C VAL A 525 12.57 -26.29 9.06
N ASP A 526 12.24 -27.21 8.16
CA ASP A 526 12.35 -27.00 6.72
C ASP A 526 11.10 -26.32 6.17
N LYS A 527 11.28 -25.49 5.15
CA LYS A 527 10.20 -24.93 4.35
C LYS A 527 10.64 -24.71 2.91
N VAL A 528 9.74 -24.99 1.98
CA VAL A 528 9.93 -24.68 0.56
C VAL A 528 9.65 -23.20 0.31
N LEU A 529 10.57 -22.52 -0.36
CA LEU A 529 10.39 -21.20 -0.97
C LEU A 529 9.75 -21.42 -2.35
N PRO A 530 8.47 -21.06 -2.56
CA PRO A 530 7.75 -21.44 -3.77
C PRO A 530 8.31 -20.76 -5.02
N ASP A 531 8.61 -19.47 -4.94
CA ASP A 531 9.23 -18.72 -6.02
C ASP A 531 10.09 -17.53 -5.54
N ILE A 532 11.11 -17.22 -6.34
CA ILE A 532 11.93 -16.03 -6.23
C ILE A 532 12.49 -15.63 -7.61
N ALA A 533 11.91 -14.57 -8.19
CA ALA A 533 12.26 -14.10 -9.52
C ALA A 533 13.67 -13.48 -9.60
N PHE A 534 14.33 -13.56 -10.77
CA PHE A 534 15.64 -12.92 -10.98
C PHE A 534 15.54 -11.40 -11.17
N THR A 535 14.34 -10.92 -11.55
CA THR A 535 14.04 -9.51 -11.82
C THR A 535 13.82 -8.71 -10.53
N PRO A 536 14.23 -7.42 -10.46
CA PRO A 536 14.01 -6.56 -9.30
C PRO A 536 12.54 -6.58 -8.80
N PRO A 537 12.30 -6.69 -7.47
CA PRO A 537 13.29 -6.53 -6.39
C PRO A 537 14.16 -7.78 -6.13
N ALA A 538 13.94 -8.89 -6.85
CA ALA A 538 14.73 -10.13 -6.78
C ALA A 538 14.88 -10.71 -5.36
N VAL A 539 13.85 -10.52 -4.51
CA VAL A 539 13.79 -11.02 -3.13
C VAL A 539 12.43 -11.63 -2.83
N SER A 540 12.40 -12.60 -1.92
CA SER A 540 11.18 -13.25 -1.43
C SER A 540 11.24 -13.42 0.08
N ILE A 541 10.12 -13.25 0.80
CA ILE A 541 10.05 -13.31 2.26
C ILE A 541 9.25 -14.53 2.70
N LEU A 542 9.87 -15.36 3.54
CA LEU A 542 9.31 -16.63 4.00
C LEU A 542 9.07 -16.61 5.53
N LYS A 543 7.82 -16.86 5.92
CA LYS A 543 7.38 -17.08 7.31
C LYS A 543 7.53 -18.56 7.68
N TYR A 544 8.15 -18.86 8.81
CA TYR A 544 8.30 -20.24 9.32
C TYR A 544 7.23 -20.60 10.36
N SER A 545 7.14 -21.89 10.67
CA SER A 545 6.27 -22.43 11.73
C SER A 545 6.59 -21.79 13.09
N LEU A 546 5.56 -21.63 13.93
CA LEU A 546 5.70 -21.03 15.26
C LEU A 546 6.63 -21.86 16.15
N TRP A 547 7.56 -21.18 16.82
CA TRP A 547 8.38 -21.73 17.90
C TRP A 547 8.14 -20.97 19.20
N THR A 548 8.14 -21.66 20.34
CA THR A 548 7.90 -21.07 21.66
C THR A 548 9.07 -21.39 22.60
N PRO A 549 9.90 -20.41 23.01
CA PRO A 549 10.99 -20.64 23.94
C PRO A 549 10.45 -20.93 25.35
N THR A 550 10.90 -22.01 25.97
CA THR A 550 10.52 -22.42 27.32
C THR A 550 11.49 -21.94 28.41
N THR A 551 12.67 -21.44 28.04
CA THR A 551 13.69 -20.95 28.98
C THR A 551 14.34 -19.67 28.48
N THR A 552 14.82 -18.84 29.42
CA THR A 552 15.51 -17.59 29.13
C THR A 552 16.94 -17.81 28.62
N GLY A 553 17.54 -16.74 28.07
CA GLY A 553 18.94 -16.67 27.71
C GLY A 553 19.19 -16.22 26.27
N LEU A 554 20.45 -16.34 25.84
CA LEU A 554 20.90 -16.05 24.49
C LEU A 554 20.58 -17.23 23.56
N TYR A 555 20.04 -16.91 22.38
CA TYR A 555 19.73 -17.83 21.31
C TYR A 555 20.30 -17.31 19.99
N ARG A 556 20.49 -18.21 19.03
CA ARG A 556 20.89 -17.91 17.65
C ARG A 556 19.88 -18.55 16.71
N VAL A 557 19.31 -17.76 15.80
CA VAL A 557 18.59 -18.30 14.64
C VAL A 557 19.54 -18.28 13.46
N CYS A 558 19.61 -19.39 12.73
CA CYS A 558 20.28 -19.52 11.45
C CYS A 558 19.24 -19.89 10.40
N ILE A 559 19.28 -19.18 9.27
CA ILE A 559 18.50 -19.48 8.08
C ILE A 559 19.46 -19.91 6.97
N SER A 560 19.06 -20.90 6.19
CA SER A 560 19.83 -21.36 5.03
C SER A 560 18.93 -21.64 3.85
N ILE A 561 19.50 -21.55 2.66
CA ILE A 561 18.86 -21.87 1.38
C ILE A 561 19.80 -22.78 0.59
N ASN A 562 19.24 -23.79 -0.09
CA ASN A 562 20.02 -24.76 -0.85
C ASN A 562 19.39 -24.99 -2.22
N ALA A 563 19.86 -24.24 -3.21
CA ALA A 563 19.43 -24.37 -4.60
C ALA A 563 20.39 -25.25 -5.40
N VAL A 564 19.84 -26.18 -6.17
CA VAL A 564 20.63 -27.09 -7.01
C VAL A 564 21.32 -26.28 -8.12
N GLY A 565 22.64 -26.40 -8.23
CA GLY A 565 23.44 -25.68 -9.21
C GLY A 565 24.01 -24.34 -8.72
N ASP A 566 23.68 -23.90 -7.51
CA ASP A 566 24.26 -22.72 -6.89
C ASP A 566 25.77 -22.91 -6.59
N PRO A 567 26.67 -22.07 -7.14
CA PRO A 567 28.11 -22.20 -6.91
C PRO A 567 28.66 -21.30 -5.78
N VAL A 568 27.84 -20.48 -5.12
CA VAL A 568 28.28 -19.43 -4.18
C VAL A 568 27.89 -19.78 -2.74
N SER A 569 28.25 -20.98 -2.28
CA SER A 569 27.85 -21.52 -0.96
C SER A 569 28.16 -20.65 0.28
N ALA A 570 28.97 -19.59 0.13
CA ALA A 570 29.34 -18.67 1.20
C ALA A 570 28.23 -17.69 1.63
N ASN A 571 27.20 -17.44 0.80
CA ASN A 571 26.07 -16.55 1.12
C ASN A 571 24.76 -17.31 1.40
N ASN A 572 24.81 -18.64 1.40
CA ASN A 572 23.66 -19.55 1.58
C ASN A 572 23.32 -19.85 3.06
N LEU A 573 24.02 -19.22 4.01
CA LEU A 573 23.76 -19.31 5.45
C LEU A 573 23.87 -17.93 6.09
N LEU A 574 22.82 -17.48 6.79
CA LEU A 574 22.83 -16.27 7.61
C LEU A 574 22.37 -16.61 9.02
N CYS A 575 23.13 -16.18 10.03
CA CYS A 575 22.80 -16.35 11.44
C CYS A 575 22.70 -15.00 12.17
N GLN A 576 21.79 -14.91 13.14
CA GLN A 576 21.61 -13.74 14.00
C GLN A 576 21.31 -14.17 15.44
N ASP A 577 21.93 -13.48 16.39
CA ASP A 577 21.67 -13.68 17.82
C ASP A 577 20.45 -12.86 18.29
N PHE A 578 19.72 -13.42 19.26
CA PHE A 578 18.61 -12.77 19.94
C PHE A 578 18.53 -13.27 21.40
N ASN A 579 17.97 -12.45 22.29
CA ASN A 579 17.86 -12.81 23.70
C ASN A 579 16.39 -12.99 24.11
N VAL A 580 16.07 -14.12 24.74
CA VAL A 580 14.74 -14.37 25.32
C VAL A 580 14.77 -14.02 26.80
N THR A 581 13.92 -13.09 27.19
CA THR A 581 13.79 -12.59 28.56
C THR A 581 12.66 -13.27 29.33
N ASP A 582 12.69 -13.13 30.65
CA ASP A 582 11.71 -13.74 31.55
C ASP A 582 10.33 -13.04 31.47
N GLY A 583 9.27 -13.68 31.96
CA GLY A 583 7.97 -13.03 32.20
C GLY A 583 8.02 -12.02 33.36
N PHE A 584 6.87 -11.49 33.78
CA PHE A 584 6.79 -10.76 35.06
C PHE A 584 6.77 -11.72 36.27
N SER A 585 7.38 -11.29 37.38
CA SER A 585 7.36 -11.96 38.67
C SER A 585 7.66 -10.98 39.83
N GLY A 586 7.04 -11.17 40.99
CA GLY A 586 7.16 -10.30 42.17
C GLY A 586 6.36 -9.00 42.08
N THR A 587 6.67 -8.03 42.94
CA THR A 587 5.91 -6.78 43.09
C THR A 587 6.28 -5.71 42.04
N TYR A 588 5.28 -5.02 41.51
CA TYR A 588 5.35 -3.85 40.65
C TYR A 588 4.44 -2.78 41.23
N THR A 589 4.73 -1.50 40.98
CA THR A 589 3.79 -0.41 41.32
C THR A 589 3.05 0.08 40.08
N ILE A 590 1.86 0.63 40.28
CA ILE A 590 1.11 1.35 39.25
C ILE A 590 0.79 2.74 39.78
N GLY A 591 1.18 3.79 39.06
CA GLY A 591 0.91 5.19 39.41
C GLY A 591 2.10 6.10 39.16
N THR A 592 1.97 7.36 39.57
CA THR A 592 2.93 8.44 39.32
C THR A 592 4.04 8.52 40.37
N ILE A 593 3.84 8.00 41.58
CA ILE A 593 4.82 8.11 42.69
C ILE A 593 6.18 7.51 42.32
N ASN A 594 6.19 6.41 41.56
CA ASN A 594 7.41 5.73 41.10
C ASN A 594 7.63 5.88 39.58
N ALA A 595 7.14 6.95 38.95
CA ALA A 595 7.28 7.15 37.50
C ALA A 595 8.76 7.06 37.05
N GLY A 596 8.98 6.40 35.91
CA GLY A 596 10.32 6.14 35.36
C GLY A 596 11.10 4.98 36.02
N GLN A 597 10.63 4.39 37.12
CA GLN A 597 11.28 3.21 37.72
C GLN A 597 10.99 1.93 36.93
N SER A 598 11.98 1.04 36.82
CA SER A 598 11.91 -0.19 36.00
C SER A 598 10.89 -1.25 36.47
N ARG A 599 10.27 -1.04 37.65
CA ARG A 599 9.17 -1.85 38.18
C ARG A 599 7.87 -1.05 38.40
N ASN A 600 7.70 0.07 37.67
CA ASN A 600 6.50 0.89 37.71
C ASN A 600 5.80 1.02 36.35
N PHE A 601 4.48 1.07 36.35
CA PHE A 601 3.64 1.50 35.22
C PHE A 601 2.92 2.79 35.61
N ASN A 602 2.70 3.73 34.70
CA ASN A 602 2.01 4.98 35.05
C ASN A 602 0.50 4.76 35.13
N THR A 603 -0.05 3.83 34.34
CA THR A 603 -1.48 3.52 34.27
C THR A 603 -1.78 2.03 34.41
N ILE A 604 -3.03 1.71 34.79
CA ILE A 604 -3.52 0.33 34.85
C ILE A 604 -3.56 -0.29 33.44
N GLN A 605 -3.84 0.51 32.41
CA GLN A 605 -3.83 0.06 31.01
C GLN A 605 -2.42 -0.38 30.57
N GLU A 606 -1.39 0.43 30.82
CA GLU A 606 0.01 0.05 30.52
C GLU A 606 0.42 -1.28 31.18
N ALA A 607 0.01 -1.51 32.43
CA ALA A 607 0.30 -2.76 33.13
C ALA A 607 -0.39 -3.97 32.47
N VAL A 608 -1.62 -3.82 31.99
CA VAL A 608 -2.37 -4.90 31.31
C VAL A 608 -1.87 -5.12 29.87
N ASP A 609 -1.57 -4.06 29.14
CA ASP A 609 -0.93 -4.13 27.81
C ASP A 609 0.42 -4.85 27.88
N ALA A 610 1.19 -4.58 28.95
CA ALA A 610 2.45 -5.26 29.22
C ALA A 610 2.22 -6.72 29.64
N LEU A 611 1.22 -7.04 30.47
CA LEU A 611 0.88 -8.43 30.82
C LEU A 611 0.56 -9.27 29.58
N TYR A 612 -0.24 -8.75 28.64
CA TYR A 612 -0.51 -9.46 27.38
C TYR A 612 0.72 -9.59 26.48
N SER A 613 1.62 -8.62 26.47
CA SER A 613 2.85 -8.64 25.68
C SER A 613 3.90 -9.62 26.23
N ARG A 614 4.13 -9.60 27.54
CA ARG A 614 5.22 -10.31 28.21
C ARG A 614 4.82 -11.63 28.86
N GLY A 615 3.56 -11.77 29.28
CA GLY A 615 3.14 -12.86 30.16
C GLY A 615 3.81 -12.79 31.55
N ILE A 616 3.61 -13.84 32.34
CA ILE A 616 4.17 -13.97 33.69
C ILE A 616 4.84 -15.34 33.88
N THR A 617 5.80 -15.41 34.80
CA THR A 617 6.57 -16.63 35.10
C THR A 617 6.71 -16.93 36.58
N GLY A 618 6.36 -15.98 37.44
CA GLY A 618 6.05 -16.20 38.84
C GLY A 618 4.75 -15.49 39.22
N PRO A 619 4.32 -15.56 40.49
CA PRO A 619 3.26 -14.69 41.02
C PRO A 619 3.65 -13.21 40.80
N VAL A 620 2.72 -12.38 40.33
CA VAL A 620 2.92 -10.94 40.15
C VAL A 620 1.93 -10.14 41.00
N VAL A 621 2.42 -9.08 41.64
CA VAL A 621 1.62 -8.20 42.50
C VAL A 621 1.75 -6.77 41.99
N PHE A 622 0.62 -6.12 41.72
CA PHE A 622 0.54 -4.72 41.33
C PHE A 622 0.01 -3.88 42.49
N GLU A 623 0.86 -3.02 43.04
CA GLU A 623 0.52 -2.09 44.12
C GLU A 623 0.16 -0.71 43.56
N LEU A 624 -1.11 -0.31 43.73
CA LEU A 624 -1.58 0.98 43.28
C LEU A 624 -1.22 2.06 44.32
N THR A 625 -0.41 3.04 43.89
CA THR A 625 0.18 4.09 44.74
C THR A 625 -0.65 5.37 44.86
N ASP A 626 -1.50 5.67 43.87
CA ASP A 626 -2.09 7.00 43.67
C ASP A 626 -3.53 7.09 44.22
N GLY A 627 -4.07 8.30 44.36
CA GLY A 627 -5.43 8.50 44.88
C GLY A 627 -6.55 8.22 43.87
N SER A 628 -6.24 8.26 42.58
CA SER A 628 -7.22 8.13 41.51
C SER A 628 -6.60 7.59 40.24
N TYR A 629 -7.33 6.70 39.56
CA TYR A 629 -7.02 6.18 38.24
C TYR A 629 -8.23 6.36 37.32
N THR A 630 -7.98 6.60 36.03
CA THR A 630 -8.98 6.46 34.97
C THR A 630 -8.51 5.38 34.00
N VAL A 631 -9.42 4.50 33.59
CA VAL A 631 -9.18 3.38 32.68
C VAL A 631 -10.28 3.36 31.63
N GLY A 632 -9.98 2.86 30.43
CA GLY A 632 -10.85 2.97 29.26
C GLY A 632 -10.55 4.20 28.41
N ASN A 633 -11.09 4.23 27.19
CA ASN A 633 -10.70 5.18 26.15
C ASN A 633 -11.72 6.33 25.99
N GLY A 634 -12.16 6.96 27.09
CA GLY A 634 -13.10 8.08 27.06
C GLY A 634 -14.45 7.80 26.37
N CYS A 635 -14.88 6.53 26.35
CA CYS A 635 -16.03 6.03 25.57
C CYS A 635 -15.95 6.28 24.03
N THR A 636 -14.76 6.57 23.48
CA THR A 636 -14.59 6.88 22.04
C THR A 636 -14.68 5.66 21.12
N LEU A 637 -14.32 4.48 21.62
CA LEU A 637 -14.49 3.21 20.90
C LEU A 637 -15.93 2.70 21.12
N PRO A 638 -16.68 2.33 20.07
CA PRO A 638 -18.03 1.79 20.23
C PRO A 638 -17.99 0.38 20.86
N ASN A 639 -19.07 0.04 21.58
CA ASN A 639 -19.31 -1.28 22.17
C ASN A 639 -18.10 -1.91 22.91
N SER A 640 -17.35 -1.11 23.67
CA SER A 640 -16.08 -1.50 24.28
C SER A 640 -16.11 -1.38 25.82
N PRO A 641 -15.52 -2.35 26.55
CA PRO A 641 -15.37 -2.25 27.99
C PRO A 641 -14.28 -1.24 28.37
N ALA A 642 -14.22 -0.84 29.64
CA ALA A 642 -13.16 0.05 30.13
C ALA A 642 -11.79 -0.65 30.27
N LEU A 643 -11.78 -1.94 30.62
CA LEU A 643 -10.57 -2.76 30.73
C LEU A 643 -10.86 -4.21 30.33
N ASP A 644 -9.94 -4.85 29.60
CA ASP A 644 -10.21 -6.14 28.93
C ASP A 644 -9.21 -7.25 29.32
N PHE A 645 -9.69 -8.24 30.07
CA PHE A 645 -9.00 -9.49 30.44
C PHE A 645 -9.54 -10.71 29.68
N SER A 646 -10.24 -10.53 28.55
CA SER A 646 -10.96 -11.60 27.83
C SER A 646 -10.12 -12.51 26.92
N ALA A 647 -8.82 -12.65 27.18
CA ALA A 647 -7.97 -13.59 26.46
C ALA A 647 -6.81 -14.12 27.31
N LYS A 648 -6.05 -15.05 26.77
CA LYS A 648 -4.95 -15.69 27.48
C LYS A 648 -3.76 -14.76 27.71
N ILE A 649 -3.58 -14.34 28.96
CA ILE A 649 -2.29 -13.86 29.46
C ILE A 649 -1.39 -15.10 29.66
N LEU A 650 -0.21 -15.08 29.06
CA LEU A 650 0.68 -16.24 29.01
C LEU A 650 1.34 -16.53 30.37
N GLY A 651 1.49 -17.82 30.69
CA GLY A 651 2.16 -18.31 31.91
C GLY A 651 1.38 -18.21 33.22
N VAL A 652 0.16 -17.64 33.20
CA VAL A 652 -0.77 -17.57 34.35
C VAL A 652 -1.25 -18.97 34.74
N SER A 653 -1.30 -19.24 36.05
CA SER A 653 -1.70 -20.54 36.62
C SER A 653 -2.07 -20.42 38.11
N SER A 654 -2.39 -21.54 38.76
CA SER A 654 -2.58 -21.62 40.21
C SER A 654 -1.33 -21.29 41.04
N VAL A 655 -0.14 -21.34 40.42
CA VAL A 655 1.13 -20.90 41.03
C VAL A 655 1.44 -19.47 40.61
N ASN A 656 1.32 -19.18 39.31
CA ASN A 656 1.59 -17.85 38.75
C ASN A 656 0.29 -17.04 38.72
N THR A 657 -0.02 -16.39 39.83
CA THR A 657 -1.23 -15.56 40.00
C THR A 657 -0.98 -14.09 39.66
N ILE A 658 -2.02 -13.34 39.30
CA ILE A 658 -1.97 -11.88 39.14
C ILE A 658 -2.78 -11.24 40.27
N THR A 659 -2.18 -10.36 41.09
CA THR A 659 -2.89 -9.68 42.18
C THR A 659 -2.75 -8.16 42.08
N PHE A 660 -3.87 -7.44 41.99
CA PHE A 660 -3.95 -6.00 42.17
C PHE A 660 -4.38 -5.69 43.61
N LYS A 661 -3.64 -4.81 44.29
CA LYS A 661 -3.95 -4.37 45.67
C LYS A 661 -3.54 -2.90 45.89
N PRO A 662 -4.05 -2.18 46.91
CA PRO A 662 -3.49 -0.90 47.33
C PRO A 662 -2.03 -1.07 47.81
N ALA A 663 -1.19 -0.07 47.55
CA ALA A 663 0.09 0.09 48.24
C ALA A 663 -0.12 0.35 49.75
N LEU A 664 0.88 0.08 50.59
CA LEU A 664 0.74 0.12 52.06
C LEU A 664 0.13 1.43 52.60
N LEU A 665 0.57 2.59 52.11
CA LEU A 665 0.04 3.90 52.55
C LEU A 665 -1.42 4.15 52.12
N LYS A 666 -1.92 3.38 51.13
CA LYS A 666 -3.31 3.43 50.68
C LYS A 666 -4.19 2.44 51.43
N SER A 667 -3.68 1.25 51.78
CA SER A 667 -4.45 0.22 52.50
C SER A 667 -4.90 0.62 53.91
N LEU A 668 -4.35 1.72 54.47
CA LEU A 668 -4.71 2.24 55.79
C LEU A 668 -6.05 2.99 55.83
N SER A 669 -6.64 3.32 54.67
CA SER A 669 -7.87 4.12 54.60
C SER A 669 -8.89 3.56 53.60
N ARG A 670 -10.16 3.60 53.98
CA ARG A 670 -11.31 3.24 53.14
C ARG A 670 -11.44 4.19 51.94
N ALA A 671 -11.80 3.65 50.78
CA ALA A 671 -11.98 4.39 49.52
C ALA A 671 -10.78 5.27 49.08
N SER A 672 -9.56 4.99 49.55
CA SER A 672 -8.36 5.81 49.33
C SER A 672 -7.80 5.80 47.90
N ILE A 673 -8.35 4.92 47.05
CA ILE A 673 -8.05 4.77 45.62
C ILE A 673 -9.37 4.70 44.83
N GLY A 674 -9.71 5.76 44.10
CA GLY A 674 -10.83 5.76 43.16
C GLY A 674 -10.40 5.27 41.77
N ILE A 675 -11.08 4.28 41.20
CA ILE A 675 -10.80 3.72 39.88
C ILE A 675 -12.03 3.97 38.98
N ARG A 676 -11.93 4.98 38.10
CA ARG A 676 -12.96 5.36 37.12
C ARG A 676 -12.82 4.48 35.88
N LEU A 677 -13.88 3.77 35.51
CA LEU A 677 -13.92 2.82 34.41
C LEU A 677 -14.80 3.35 33.27
N GLN A 678 -14.20 3.93 32.24
CA GLN A 678 -14.91 4.57 31.12
C GLN A 678 -15.31 3.55 30.05
N SER A 679 -16.60 3.20 29.99
CA SER A 679 -17.14 2.11 29.17
C SER A 679 -18.26 2.58 28.23
N SER A 680 -18.23 2.12 26.97
CA SER A 680 -19.28 2.41 25.99
C SER A 680 -20.30 1.27 25.81
N ASN A 681 -20.07 0.10 26.43
CA ASN A 681 -21.00 -1.03 26.46
C ASN A 681 -21.58 -1.33 27.85
N GLY A 682 -21.21 -0.54 28.86
CA GLY A 682 -21.69 -0.70 30.24
C GLY A 682 -20.91 -1.72 31.06
N VAL A 683 -19.90 -2.39 30.47
CA VAL A 683 -18.96 -3.27 31.18
C VAL A 683 -17.71 -2.50 31.58
N GLY A 684 -17.39 -2.46 32.87
CA GLY A 684 -16.16 -1.90 33.40
C GLY A 684 -14.95 -2.77 33.06
N ILE A 685 -14.73 -3.83 33.85
CA ILE A 685 -13.66 -4.80 33.65
C ILE A 685 -14.26 -6.11 33.12
N TYR A 686 -13.86 -6.51 31.91
CA TYR A 686 -14.38 -7.69 31.21
C TYR A 686 -13.44 -8.89 31.34
N PHE A 687 -13.98 -10.05 31.72
CA PHE A 687 -13.34 -11.36 31.66
C PHE A 687 -14.22 -12.31 30.83
N GLY A 688 -13.60 -13.30 30.19
CA GLY A 688 -14.28 -14.36 29.45
C GLY A 688 -13.50 -14.81 28.22
N GLN A 689 -14.03 -15.74 27.45
CA GLN A 689 -13.46 -16.14 26.16
C GLN A 689 -13.73 -15.09 25.08
N ASN A 690 -12.69 -14.62 24.38
CA ASN A 690 -12.84 -13.70 23.24
C ASN A 690 -11.86 -14.03 22.11
N VAL A 691 -12.40 -14.20 20.89
CA VAL A 691 -11.60 -14.43 19.67
C VAL A 691 -10.92 -13.17 19.14
N SER A 692 -11.37 -12.00 19.56
CA SER A 692 -10.88 -10.67 19.19
C SER A 692 -10.87 -9.75 20.41
N PRO A 693 -10.00 -10.01 21.40
CA PRO A 693 -9.81 -9.11 22.55
C PRO A 693 -9.38 -7.73 22.07
N GLY A 694 -9.79 -6.68 22.79
CA GLY A 694 -9.45 -5.29 22.48
C GLY A 694 -7.96 -4.99 22.65
N ASN A 695 -7.21 -5.84 23.36
CA ASN A 695 -5.77 -5.67 23.54
C ASN A 695 -4.97 -6.13 22.31
N PRO A 696 -4.19 -5.26 21.63
CA PRO A 696 -3.41 -5.63 20.45
C PRO A 696 -2.23 -6.56 20.78
N ASN A 697 -1.78 -6.60 22.05
CA ASN A 697 -0.71 -7.48 22.50
C ASN A 697 -1.20 -8.90 22.85
N ALA A 698 -2.52 -9.13 22.90
CA ALA A 698 -3.07 -10.44 23.20
C ALA A 698 -2.61 -11.46 22.16
N VAL A 699 -2.12 -12.62 22.62
CA VAL A 699 -1.54 -13.65 21.75
C VAL A 699 -2.56 -14.17 20.71
N GLN A 700 -3.85 -14.20 21.04
CA GLN A 700 -4.97 -14.50 20.12
C GLN A 700 -5.12 -13.49 18.97
N ASN A 701 -4.60 -12.26 19.06
CA ASN A 701 -4.62 -11.30 17.95
C ASN A 701 -3.41 -11.45 17.02
N GLN A 702 -2.32 -12.02 17.50
CA GLN A 702 -1.08 -12.20 16.73
C GLN A 702 -1.03 -13.59 16.07
N PHE A 703 -1.47 -14.62 16.79
CA PHE A 703 -1.53 -16.01 16.32
C PHE A 703 -2.93 -16.55 16.59
N LYS A 704 -3.83 -16.44 15.62
CA LYS A 704 -5.25 -16.83 15.79
C LYS A 704 -5.39 -18.34 16.03
N ASN A 705 -5.65 -18.73 17.28
CA ASN A 705 -6.05 -20.08 17.68
C ASN A 705 -7.03 -19.94 18.86
N PRO A 706 -8.36 -19.89 18.60
CA PRO A 706 -9.37 -19.68 19.62
C PRO A 706 -9.24 -20.62 20.81
N GLN A 707 -9.15 -21.93 20.56
CA GLN A 707 -9.07 -23.00 21.55
C GLN A 707 -7.87 -22.84 22.50
N LEU A 708 -6.73 -22.35 21.99
CA LEU A 708 -5.52 -22.20 22.80
C LEU A 708 -5.38 -20.82 23.45
N TYR A 709 -5.89 -19.75 22.84
CA TYR A 709 -5.53 -18.36 23.16
C TYR A 709 -6.69 -17.40 23.45
N ALA A 710 -7.93 -17.70 23.00
CA ALA A 710 -9.09 -16.92 23.42
C ALA A 710 -9.46 -17.20 24.89
N ASN A 711 -9.01 -18.33 25.44
CA ASN A 711 -9.38 -18.79 26.77
C ASN A 711 -8.51 -18.11 27.86
N PRO A 712 -9.08 -17.28 28.76
CA PRO A 712 -8.33 -16.72 29.88
C PRO A 712 -8.00 -17.82 30.90
N ALA A 713 -6.76 -17.83 31.42
CA ALA A 713 -6.32 -18.85 32.38
C ALA A 713 -6.87 -18.64 33.80
N GLY A 714 -7.49 -17.49 34.09
CA GLY A 714 -8.01 -17.16 35.41
C GLY A 714 -6.98 -16.56 36.35
N TYR A 715 -7.11 -16.84 37.66
CA TYR A 715 -6.13 -16.51 38.71
C TYR A 715 -5.77 -15.02 38.84
N VAL A 716 -6.70 -14.13 38.47
CA VAL A 716 -6.59 -12.68 38.72
C VAL A 716 -7.35 -12.33 39.99
N THR A 717 -6.70 -11.60 40.90
CA THR A 717 -7.27 -11.11 42.16
C THR A 717 -7.26 -9.59 42.20
N PHE A 718 -8.40 -8.99 42.56
CA PHE A 718 -8.50 -7.60 43.00
C PHE A 718 -8.84 -7.60 44.49
N ASP A 719 -7.92 -7.08 45.31
CA ASP A 719 -8.08 -7.02 46.76
C ASP A 719 -7.98 -5.59 47.25
N GLY A 720 -9.09 -5.01 47.68
CA GLY A 720 -9.11 -3.67 48.25
C GLY A 720 -8.48 -3.54 49.64
N GLY A 721 -8.01 -4.64 50.25
CA GLY A 721 -7.48 -4.67 51.62
C GLY A 721 -8.56 -4.46 52.68
N ASP A 722 -8.23 -4.67 53.95
CA ASP A 722 -9.23 -4.75 55.04
C ASP A 722 -10.10 -3.47 55.20
N GLN A 723 -9.56 -2.32 54.82
CA GLN A 723 -10.27 -1.03 54.85
C GLN A 723 -11.21 -0.80 53.66
N ARG A 724 -11.18 -1.66 52.63
CA ARG A 724 -11.82 -1.44 51.32
C ARG A 724 -11.35 -0.16 50.65
N SER A 725 -10.05 -0.11 50.37
CA SER A 725 -9.37 1.05 49.78
C SER A 725 -9.67 1.24 48.29
N PHE A 726 -9.95 0.15 47.56
CA PHE A 726 -10.39 0.21 46.16
C PHE A 726 -11.87 0.59 46.04
N ARG A 727 -12.13 1.69 45.33
CA ARG A 727 -13.47 2.16 44.94
C ARG A 727 -13.58 2.18 43.42
N PHE A 728 -14.20 1.15 42.84
CA PHE A 728 -14.45 1.05 41.41
C PHE A 728 -15.75 1.77 41.04
N MET A 729 -15.66 2.66 40.07
CA MET A 729 -16.75 3.53 39.61
C MET A 729 -16.98 3.32 38.11
N LEU A 730 -18.10 2.71 37.73
CA LEU A 730 -18.48 2.58 36.32
C LEU A 730 -18.90 3.95 35.75
N ASP A 731 -18.18 4.44 34.76
CA ASP A 731 -18.50 5.65 34.02
C ASP A 731 -18.94 5.29 32.61
N VAL A 732 -20.23 5.46 32.31
CA VAL A 732 -20.76 5.30 30.94
C VAL A 732 -20.71 6.59 30.13
N CYS A 733 -19.89 7.54 30.59
CA CYS A 733 -19.66 8.88 30.06
C CYS A 733 -20.93 9.77 30.00
N SER A 734 -21.83 9.50 29.07
CA SER A 734 -23.07 10.27 28.85
C SER A 734 -24.30 9.39 28.57
N ALA A 735 -24.16 8.06 28.61
CA ALA A 735 -25.27 7.15 28.30
C ALA A 735 -26.32 7.12 29.43
N THR A 736 -27.58 7.37 29.05
CA THR A 736 -28.74 7.27 29.95
C THR A 736 -29.16 5.81 30.12
N PRO A 737 -29.92 5.45 31.16
CA PRO A 737 -30.50 4.11 31.27
C PRO A 737 -31.39 3.71 30.08
N THR A 738 -31.89 4.68 29.30
CA THR A 738 -32.67 4.42 28.07
C THR A 738 -31.81 4.09 26.84
N THR A 739 -30.57 4.56 26.76
CA THR A 739 -29.64 4.22 25.66
C THR A 739 -28.63 3.14 26.03
N LEU A 740 -28.36 2.96 27.32
CA LEU A 740 -27.52 1.89 27.87
C LEU A 740 -28.06 1.43 29.23
N PRO A 741 -29.04 0.51 29.24
CA PRO A 741 -29.61 -0.04 30.46
C PRO A 741 -28.68 -1.05 31.16
N HIS A 742 -27.83 -1.78 30.41
CA HIS A 742 -26.87 -2.72 31.00
C HIS A 742 -25.75 -1.99 31.71
N ARG A 743 -25.43 -2.42 32.94
CA ARG A 743 -24.34 -1.87 33.75
C ARG A 743 -23.70 -2.94 34.61
N SER A 744 -22.39 -3.09 34.53
CA SER A 744 -21.58 -3.95 35.39
C SER A 744 -20.17 -3.40 35.56
N VAL A 745 -19.66 -3.33 36.80
CA VAL A 745 -18.27 -2.91 37.07
C VAL A 745 -17.31 -4.06 36.77
N PHE A 746 -17.72 -5.28 37.11
CA PHE A 746 -17.04 -6.52 36.72
C PHE A 746 -18.00 -7.43 35.97
N TYR A 747 -17.65 -7.84 34.75
CA TYR A 747 -18.38 -8.83 33.98
C TYR A 747 -17.50 -10.06 33.78
N LEU A 748 -17.91 -11.18 34.38
CA LEU A 748 -17.27 -12.48 34.25
C LEU A 748 -18.08 -13.32 33.25
N GLY A 749 -17.71 -13.23 31.98
CA GLY A 749 -18.32 -13.94 30.86
C GLY A 749 -17.95 -15.42 30.80
N LEU A 750 -18.41 -16.08 29.72
CA LEU A 750 -18.12 -17.48 29.37
C LEU A 750 -16.65 -17.87 29.63
N GLY A 751 -16.43 -18.98 30.34
CA GLY A 751 -15.11 -19.57 30.60
C GLY A 751 -14.27 -18.83 31.66
N THR A 752 -14.81 -17.79 32.28
CA THR A 752 -14.09 -17.07 33.35
C THR A 752 -13.99 -17.95 34.59
N SER A 753 -12.77 -18.29 35.01
CA SER A 753 -12.54 -19.12 36.19
C SER A 753 -11.49 -18.55 37.13
N ASN A 754 -11.53 -18.92 38.42
CA ASN A 754 -10.55 -18.56 39.45
C ASN A 754 -10.32 -17.03 39.65
N ILE A 755 -11.27 -16.17 39.25
CA ILE A 755 -11.19 -14.73 39.48
C ILE A 755 -11.66 -14.39 40.90
N THR A 756 -10.90 -13.58 41.63
CA THR A 756 -11.27 -13.13 42.98
C THR A 756 -11.44 -11.62 43.02
N ILE A 757 -12.61 -11.15 43.43
CA ILE A 757 -12.90 -9.74 43.73
C ILE A 757 -13.24 -9.67 45.21
N LYS A 758 -12.35 -9.07 46.02
CA LYS A 758 -12.52 -9.01 47.47
C LYS A 758 -12.27 -7.63 48.04
N ASN A 759 -13.01 -7.29 49.09
CA ASN A 759 -12.88 -6.03 49.82
C ASN A 759 -13.02 -4.77 48.94
N CYS A 760 -13.81 -4.79 47.87
CA CYS A 760 -13.98 -3.64 46.96
C CYS A 760 -15.27 -2.86 47.26
N LEU A 761 -15.23 -1.54 47.06
CA LEU A 761 -16.42 -0.70 46.91
C LEU A 761 -16.74 -0.59 45.40
N ILE A 762 -18.01 -0.76 45.03
CA ILE A 762 -18.46 -0.97 43.64
C ILE A 762 -19.72 -0.14 43.37
N GLU A 763 -19.64 0.85 42.49
CA GLU A 763 -20.69 1.85 42.27
C GLU A 763 -20.69 2.42 40.83
N ASN A 764 -21.71 3.21 40.47
CA ASN A 764 -21.65 4.09 39.30
C ASN A 764 -20.83 5.35 39.63
N TYR A 765 -20.11 5.90 38.64
CA TYR A 765 -19.43 7.19 38.73
C TYR A 765 -20.45 8.32 38.93
N PRO A 766 -20.18 9.38 39.75
CA PRO A 766 -21.24 10.32 40.17
C PRO A 766 -21.98 11.07 39.05
N GLN A 767 -21.36 11.24 37.88
CA GLN A 767 -21.98 11.86 36.70
C GLN A 767 -22.76 10.86 35.82
N SER A 768 -22.62 9.56 36.06
CA SER A 768 -23.35 8.49 35.36
C SER A 768 -24.65 8.16 36.09
N THR A 769 -25.80 8.48 35.48
CA THR A 769 -27.14 8.16 36.02
C THR A 769 -27.30 6.65 36.23
N ALA A 770 -27.63 6.22 37.46
CA ALA A 770 -27.86 4.81 37.76
C ALA A 770 -28.95 4.17 36.86
N SER A 771 -28.75 2.91 36.50
CA SER A 771 -29.77 2.05 35.91
C SER A 771 -30.26 1.10 36.98
N TYR A 772 -31.58 0.85 37.02
CA TYR A 772 -32.21 -0.17 37.87
C TYR A 772 -32.91 -1.23 37.01
N ALA A 773 -32.36 -1.48 35.82
CA ALA A 773 -32.84 -2.54 34.93
C ALA A 773 -32.64 -3.90 35.63
N ALA A 774 -33.67 -4.75 35.66
CA ALA A 774 -33.68 -5.98 36.46
C ALA A 774 -34.06 -7.24 35.66
N ASN A 775 -34.15 -7.14 34.33
CA ASN A 775 -34.69 -8.20 33.48
C ASN A 775 -33.56 -9.09 32.94
N LEU A 776 -33.41 -10.27 33.56
CA LEU A 776 -32.33 -11.21 33.25
C LEU A 776 -32.54 -11.88 31.88
N PRO A 777 -31.50 -11.99 31.02
CA PRO A 777 -31.63 -12.64 29.71
C PRO A 777 -31.75 -14.16 29.89
N ILE A 778 -32.70 -14.77 29.18
CA ILE A 778 -33.02 -16.20 29.32
C ILE A 778 -32.48 -17.04 28.17
N ALA A 779 -32.33 -18.35 28.44
CA ALA A 779 -32.13 -19.37 27.41
C ALA A 779 -33.49 -19.90 26.96
N LYS A 780 -33.71 -19.99 25.65
CA LYS A 780 -34.94 -20.50 25.03
C LYS A 780 -34.61 -21.64 24.07
N TYR A 781 -35.54 -22.58 23.92
CA TYR A 781 -35.49 -23.56 22.83
C TYR A 781 -36.38 -23.07 21.68
N ILE A 782 -35.79 -22.88 20.51
CA ILE A 782 -36.45 -22.47 19.27
C ILE A 782 -36.07 -23.52 18.23
N SER A 783 -36.94 -24.53 18.08
CA SER A 783 -36.67 -25.76 17.33
C SER A 783 -35.99 -25.50 15.96
N PRO A 784 -34.84 -26.12 15.67
CA PRO A 784 -34.19 -27.22 16.42
C PRO A 784 -33.19 -26.78 17.51
N ASN A 785 -32.97 -25.48 17.71
CA ASN A 785 -31.79 -24.93 18.40
C ASN A 785 -32.09 -24.33 19.79
N PHE A 786 -31.07 -24.25 20.64
CA PHE A 786 -31.09 -23.33 21.79
C PHE A 786 -30.62 -21.92 21.38
N SER A 787 -31.35 -20.91 21.79
CA SER A 787 -30.99 -19.49 21.67
C SER A 787 -30.72 -18.89 23.05
N PHE A 788 -29.59 -18.22 23.20
CA PHE A 788 -29.17 -17.53 24.43
C PHE A 788 -29.27 -16.02 24.20
N GLU A 789 -30.08 -15.32 24.98
CA GLU A 789 -30.26 -13.87 24.79
C GLU A 789 -29.01 -13.08 25.20
N ASP A 790 -28.74 -11.98 24.50
CA ASP A 790 -27.69 -11.04 24.86
C ASP A 790 -28.09 -10.18 26.08
N ASP A 791 -27.08 -9.57 26.70
CA ASP A 791 -27.26 -8.85 27.97
C ASP A 791 -28.10 -7.58 27.83
N THR A 792 -28.08 -6.96 26.64
CA THR A 792 -29.06 -5.94 26.22
C THR A 792 -29.86 -6.50 25.05
N ARG A 793 -31.19 -6.54 25.18
CA ARG A 793 -32.14 -7.00 24.17
C ARG A 793 -32.83 -5.80 23.53
N SER A 794 -32.97 -5.83 22.20
CA SER A 794 -33.75 -4.83 21.47
C SER A 794 -35.20 -5.31 21.32
N LEU A 795 -36.12 -4.73 22.08
CA LEU A 795 -37.56 -5.01 22.00
C LEU A 795 -38.29 -3.85 21.32
N THR A 796 -39.53 -4.08 20.87
CA THR A 796 -40.40 -3.04 20.30
C THR A 796 -40.70 -1.91 21.30
N SER A 797 -40.57 -2.18 22.60
CA SER A 797 -40.71 -1.22 23.70
C SER A 797 -39.41 -0.46 24.05
N GLY A 798 -38.31 -0.72 23.35
CA GLY A 798 -36.98 -0.16 23.63
C GLY A 798 -35.96 -1.21 24.06
N LEU A 799 -34.84 -0.76 24.65
CA LEU A 799 -33.80 -1.64 25.16
C LEU A 799 -34.19 -2.23 26.52
N ASP A 800 -33.97 -3.53 26.68
CA ASP A 800 -34.36 -4.32 27.85
C ASP A 800 -33.17 -5.15 28.35
N SER A 801 -32.90 -5.10 29.66
CA SER A 801 -31.61 -5.55 30.22
C SER A 801 -31.65 -5.66 31.76
N TYR A 802 -30.47 -5.88 32.35
CA TYR A 802 -30.20 -5.95 33.78
C TYR A 802 -28.94 -5.15 34.16
N SER A 803 -28.94 -4.63 35.37
CA SER A 803 -27.88 -3.84 36.01
C SER A 803 -27.42 -4.60 37.26
N ALA A 804 -26.10 -4.78 37.43
CA ALA A 804 -25.51 -5.44 38.59
C ALA A 804 -24.02 -5.12 38.70
N GLY A 805 -23.55 -4.64 39.86
CA GLY A 805 -22.15 -4.25 40.05
C GLY A 805 -21.13 -5.36 39.75
N ILE A 806 -21.48 -6.62 40.03
CA ILE A 806 -20.75 -7.80 39.56
C ILE A 806 -21.71 -8.71 38.80
N VAL A 807 -21.32 -9.13 37.61
CA VAL A 807 -22.02 -10.12 36.77
C VAL A 807 -21.13 -11.34 36.62
N SER A 808 -21.69 -12.55 36.78
CA SER A 808 -21.06 -13.80 36.38
C SER A 808 -22.04 -14.60 35.53
N ARG A 809 -21.75 -14.71 34.24
CA ARG A 809 -22.66 -15.26 33.23
C ARG A 809 -21.88 -16.05 32.17
N SER A 810 -22.16 -17.35 32.06
CA SER A 810 -21.75 -18.14 30.90
C SER A 810 -22.90 -18.24 29.88
N LYS A 811 -22.57 -18.24 28.59
CA LYS A 811 -23.47 -18.58 27.47
C LYS A 811 -22.70 -19.45 26.49
N VAL A 812 -23.32 -20.50 25.94
CA VAL A 812 -22.64 -21.40 24.98
C VAL A 812 -22.15 -20.57 23.79
N PRO A 813 -20.89 -20.71 23.33
CA PRO A 813 -20.37 -19.95 22.19
C PRO A 813 -21.17 -20.30 20.93
N SER A 814 -21.97 -19.35 20.48
CA SER A 814 -22.98 -19.56 19.44
C SER A 814 -23.25 -18.28 18.66
N ILE A 815 -23.26 -18.39 17.33
CA ILE A 815 -23.73 -17.38 16.37
C ILE A 815 -24.78 -18.10 15.52
N GLY A 816 -26.03 -17.62 15.57
CA GLY A 816 -27.15 -18.23 14.83
C GLY A 816 -27.46 -19.69 15.22
N GLY A 817 -27.04 -20.14 16.41
CA GLY A 817 -27.16 -21.53 16.87
C GLY A 817 -25.87 -22.36 16.74
N ASN A 818 -24.87 -21.91 15.97
CA ASN A 818 -23.65 -22.65 15.67
C ASN A 818 -22.41 -22.04 16.33
N ASN A 819 -21.46 -22.86 16.78
CA ASN A 819 -20.16 -22.41 17.30
C ASN A 819 -19.19 -22.04 16.15
N ALA A 820 -19.57 -21.03 15.35
CA ALA A 820 -18.78 -20.54 14.23
C ALA A 820 -17.44 -19.88 14.64
N LEU A 821 -17.22 -19.65 15.94
CA LEU A 821 -15.99 -19.07 16.50
C LEU A 821 -14.96 -20.12 16.94
N ALA A 822 -15.32 -21.41 16.91
CA ALA A 822 -14.51 -22.52 17.41
C ALA A 822 -13.99 -22.32 18.85
N LEU A 823 -14.80 -21.69 19.72
CA LEU A 823 -14.50 -21.52 21.14
C LEU A 823 -14.91 -22.75 21.94
N ASP A 824 -14.14 -23.11 22.97
CA ASP A 824 -14.54 -24.19 23.87
C ASP A 824 -15.79 -23.83 24.68
N THR A 825 -16.64 -24.80 24.98
CA THR A 825 -17.85 -24.58 25.79
C THR A 825 -17.51 -24.79 27.27
N LEU A 826 -17.24 -23.70 27.98
CA LEU A 826 -16.70 -23.72 29.35
C LEU A 826 -17.70 -23.22 30.41
N SER A 827 -17.58 -23.75 31.62
CA SER A 827 -18.21 -23.26 32.84
C SER A 827 -17.46 -22.05 33.43
N ASN A 828 -18.09 -21.36 34.40
CA ASN A 828 -17.49 -20.24 35.11
C ASN A 828 -17.13 -20.65 36.55
N ASP A 829 -15.95 -21.23 36.76
CA ASP A 829 -15.66 -22.02 37.97
C ASP A 829 -14.76 -21.30 38.99
N ASN A 830 -14.97 -21.58 40.28
CA ASN A 830 -14.12 -21.10 41.39
C ASN A 830 -13.94 -19.57 41.50
N ASN A 831 -14.81 -18.78 40.88
CA ASN A 831 -14.83 -17.32 41.04
C ASN A 831 -15.33 -16.93 42.45
N LYS A 832 -14.75 -15.89 43.04
CA LYS A 832 -14.95 -15.52 44.46
C LYS A 832 -15.26 -14.04 44.61
N PHE A 833 -16.37 -13.74 45.27
CA PHE A 833 -16.81 -12.38 45.58
C PHE A 833 -16.94 -12.25 47.11
N ILE A 834 -16.01 -11.53 47.76
CA ILE A 834 -15.84 -11.59 49.23
C ILE A 834 -15.85 -10.19 49.84
N SER A 835 -16.75 -9.93 50.80
CA SER A 835 -16.78 -8.68 51.58
C SER A 835 -16.90 -7.38 50.76
N ASN A 836 -17.30 -7.45 49.49
CA ASN A 836 -17.53 -6.28 48.64
C ASN A 836 -18.79 -5.53 49.07
N GLU A 837 -18.82 -4.22 48.81
CA GLU A 837 -20.00 -3.38 48.99
C GLU A 837 -20.41 -2.80 47.63
N ILE A 838 -21.67 -3.03 47.23
CA ILE A 838 -22.21 -2.67 45.91
C ILE A 838 -23.35 -1.67 46.08
N SER A 839 -23.39 -0.60 45.29
CA SER A 839 -24.47 0.40 45.34
C SER A 839 -24.83 0.99 43.98
N GLY A 840 -26.10 1.40 43.81
CA GLY A 840 -26.55 2.12 42.62
C GLY A 840 -26.59 1.29 41.33
N PHE A 841 -26.91 0.00 41.44
CA PHE A 841 -27.21 -0.91 40.32
C PHE A 841 -28.60 -1.50 40.47
#